data_AF-A0A9P7ERW6-F1
#
_entry.id   AF-A0A9P7ERW6-F1
#
_cell.length_a   1.000
_cell.length_b   1.000
_cell.length_c   1.000
_cell.angle_alpha   90.00
_cell.angle_beta   90.00
_cell.angle_gamma   90.00
#
_symmetry.space_group_name_H-M   'P 1'
#
loop_
_entity.id
_entity.type
_entity.pdbx_description
1 polymer ?
#
loop_
_entity_poly.entity_id
_entity_poly.type
_entity_poly.pdbx_seq_one_letter_code
_entity_poly.pdbx_strand_id
1 'polypeptide(L)'
;MAEYEIISQFTEDAYAKEDRICDRPVCRAKIRKGDPCFYVATIEPGQPGRNVCAPCYSHYKKNPATSVRPTRRTEQLRPFASAQGSNNDRVAPDMRAIQQSVNAAQRKLTINPPPVVAMPRRTAGPDIMIPTSWQGSSWQGSSQSTGPPWPGQGSSNGPIGYSSQHALYATERERWAKISYATPPAETILIEISAVHEGGGRKKRGVPIGNICEGKKGIDAQIDAPGLIELALDTIVPKLQIFGGGFLWRVNEFIVRDSAWVDLSNHRRSVAYFYDQCQQLSRKGSKTTTFKSRQFALMVIVPETQWIEYENWREDAEMNAARIGQRPACKVITPQVPSSVQSSVDLESELGTAQTNDGATTSDNVRSNILPTTTVTTSTKRSHQHTHSSSSFDIPSPPRKRDVAPAALCSPDRDRLKEVLRIGGGTNLDMKQVFGRQSERIHFYLVPSRPITDLLLDKYHSFSVDTAEWSMGELIVDTSPQGLIGVGGFKTAHTGWLTLMAPPKIGPGSVAHDKIVVKRPYHKVFATPTTTTGPYKIARYSLVDELSRLFKEANVLYWAKSLLKLTYDFIDRCVASSSEPPPFPIPRVRFVEGGLALAYFQGDRKPGGKTGSTRAVFLLEEFIDSDGEDFVKFIHNMDANPLIDYDKYGYDLAVFFSFTQHIQYAKTGKLAFISDYQGSTTLLTDPQILTHPSVSDGHLDIFGDGNIETTVSQFEKEHICNKYCKWPAFGLEVYTSGEEEDELEACADGEDGPEAYADGEEEREN
;
A
#
# COMPACT_ATOMS: atom_id res chain seq x y z
N MET A 1 -34.10 -9.17 5.20
CA MET A 1 -33.08 -9.39 4.15
C MET A 1 -32.37 -10.68 4.48
N ALA A 2 -32.34 -11.65 3.56
CA ALA A 2 -31.65 -12.92 3.77
C ALA A 2 -30.13 -12.69 3.60
N GLU A 3 -29.33 -13.17 4.56
CA GLU A 3 -27.87 -13.22 4.45
C GLU A 3 -27.46 -14.24 3.38
N TYR A 4 -26.38 -13.93 2.66
CA TYR A 4 -25.74 -14.83 1.71
C TYR A 4 -24.34 -15.17 2.22
N GLU A 5 -24.00 -16.45 2.17
CA GLU A 5 -22.72 -17.00 2.56
C GLU A 5 -21.93 -17.37 1.29
N ILE A 6 -20.70 -16.87 1.15
CA ILE A 6 -19.77 -17.31 0.10
C ILE A 6 -18.95 -18.45 0.69
N ILE A 7 -19.32 -19.69 0.37
CA ILE A 7 -18.49 -20.87 0.58
C ILE A 7 -18.49 -21.65 -0.73
N SER A 8 -17.36 -21.69 -1.40
CA SER A 8 -17.04 -22.75 -2.35
C SER A 8 -16.00 -23.64 -1.69
N GLN A 9 -16.37 -24.87 -1.32
CA GLN A 9 -15.38 -25.92 -1.07
C GLN A 9 -14.90 -26.41 -2.43
N PHE A 10 -13.94 -25.72 -3.01
CA PHE A 10 -13.12 -26.28 -4.06
C PHE A 10 -12.12 -27.21 -3.38
N THR A 11 -12.15 -28.50 -3.71
CA THR A 11 -11.03 -29.38 -3.35
C THR A 11 -9.92 -29.12 -4.35
N GLU A 12 -8.83 -28.53 -3.90
CA GLU A 12 -7.61 -28.44 -4.70
C GLU A 12 -7.08 -29.86 -4.97
N ASP A 13 -6.86 -30.13 -6.27
CA ASP A 13 -6.12 -31.23 -6.88
C ASP A 13 -6.43 -32.66 -6.44
N ALA A 14 -7.59 -33.18 -6.88
CA ALA A 14 -7.82 -34.61 -6.97
C ALA A 14 -7.57 -35.14 -8.40
N TYR A 15 -6.74 -36.16 -8.54
CA TYR A 15 -6.63 -36.92 -9.79
C TYR A 15 -7.75 -37.98 -9.84
N ALA A 16 -8.34 -38.20 -11.02
CA ALA A 16 -9.38 -39.20 -11.19
C ALA A 16 -8.84 -40.61 -10.87
N LYS A 17 -9.47 -41.33 -9.94
CA LYS A 17 -9.05 -42.68 -9.55
C LYS A 17 -9.41 -43.76 -10.58
N GLU A 18 -10.33 -43.43 -11.48
CA GLU A 18 -10.85 -44.26 -12.55
C GLU A 18 -11.33 -43.35 -13.69
N ASP A 19 -11.44 -43.91 -14.89
CA ASP A 19 -12.03 -43.19 -16.03
C ASP A 19 -13.47 -42.77 -15.70
N ARG A 20 -13.78 -41.47 -15.86
CA ARG A 20 -15.14 -40.93 -15.63
C ARG A 20 -15.48 -39.86 -16.65
N ILE A 21 -16.77 -39.59 -16.81
CA ILE A 21 -17.26 -38.52 -17.68
C ILE A 21 -17.41 -37.25 -16.85
N CYS A 22 -17.01 -36.11 -17.43
CA CYS A 22 -17.25 -34.79 -16.84
C CYS A 22 -18.76 -34.56 -16.63
N ASP A 23 -19.14 -34.31 -15.38
CA ASP A 23 -20.54 -34.16 -14.95
C ASP A 23 -21.18 -32.83 -15.40
N ARG A 24 -20.44 -31.96 -16.11
CA ARG A 24 -21.03 -30.78 -16.76
C ARG A 24 -21.80 -31.25 -18.01
N PRO A 25 -23.14 -31.07 -18.08
CA PRO A 25 -23.99 -31.71 -19.09
C PRO A 25 -23.60 -31.42 -20.54
N VAL A 26 -23.03 -30.22 -20.80
CA VAL A 26 -22.59 -29.77 -22.12
C VAL A 26 -21.19 -30.23 -22.50
N CYS A 27 -20.37 -30.68 -21.55
CA CYS A 27 -18.98 -31.07 -21.83
C CYS A 27 -18.88 -32.55 -22.18
N ARG A 28 -19.36 -33.43 -21.27
CA ARG A 28 -19.26 -34.90 -21.40
C ARG A 28 -17.86 -35.44 -21.78
N ALA A 29 -16.80 -34.66 -21.57
CA ALA A 29 -15.43 -35.11 -21.84
C ALA A 29 -15.06 -36.26 -20.90
N LYS A 30 -14.35 -37.26 -21.41
CA LYS A 30 -13.82 -38.36 -20.61
C LYS A 30 -12.56 -37.89 -19.87
N ILE A 31 -12.60 -37.91 -18.55
CA ILE A 31 -11.47 -37.68 -17.64
C ILE A 31 -10.84 -39.06 -17.39
N ARG A 32 -9.60 -39.29 -17.85
CA ARG A 32 -8.95 -40.59 -17.68
C ARG A 32 -8.46 -40.75 -16.26
N LYS A 33 -8.30 -42.00 -15.80
CA LYS A 33 -7.62 -42.29 -14.55
C LYS A 33 -6.22 -41.63 -14.54
N GLY A 34 -5.94 -40.84 -13.51
CA GLY A 34 -4.71 -40.07 -13.40
C GLY A 34 -4.78 -38.65 -13.98
N ASP A 35 -5.85 -38.28 -14.68
CA ASP A 35 -6.07 -36.89 -15.12
C ASP A 35 -6.66 -36.03 -13.99
N PRO A 36 -6.41 -34.71 -13.98
CA PRO A 36 -7.03 -33.79 -13.02
C PRO A 36 -8.58 -33.82 -13.07
N CYS A 37 -9.20 -33.95 -11.90
CA CYS A 37 -10.65 -34.05 -11.72
C CYS A 37 -11.10 -33.20 -10.53
N PHE A 38 -11.95 -32.22 -10.78
CA PHE A 38 -12.35 -31.24 -9.77
C PHE A 38 -13.78 -31.47 -9.31
N TYR A 39 -14.05 -31.40 -8.00
CA TYR A 39 -15.40 -31.48 -7.47
C TYR A 39 -16.00 -30.09 -7.29
N VAL A 40 -17.17 -29.86 -7.90
CA VAL A 40 -17.94 -28.62 -7.81
C VAL A 40 -19.24 -28.90 -7.07
N ALA A 41 -19.39 -28.37 -5.86
CA ALA A 41 -20.61 -28.51 -5.07
C ALA A 41 -21.81 -27.80 -5.74
N THR A 42 -23.03 -28.31 -5.53
CA THR A 42 -24.25 -27.66 -6.03
C THR A 42 -24.79 -26.64 -5.01
N ILE A 43 -25.57 -25.67 -5.49
CA ILE A 43 -26.22 -24.65 -4.65
C ILE A 43 -27.35 -25.27 -3.80
N GLU A 44 -27.97 -26.36 -4.26
CA GLU A 44 -29.09 -27.01 -3.59
C GLU A 44 -28.61 -27.90 -2.43
N PRO A 45 -28.98 -27.58 -1.16
CA PRO A 45 -28.66 -28.41 -0.01
C PRO A 45 -29.16 -29.85 -0.20
N GLY A 46 -28.25 -30.83 -0.20
CA GLY A 46 -28.59 -32.25 -0.28
C GLY A 46 -28.43 -32.88 -1.67
N GLN A 47 -28.14 -32.10 -2.72
CA GLN A 47 -27.72 -32.67 -4.00
C GLN A 47 -26.21 -32.94 -4.00
N PRO A 48 -25.76 -34.11 -4.52
CA PRO A 48 -24.34 -34.38 -4.70
C PRO A 48 -23.75 -33.41 -5.72
N GLY A 49 -22.53 -32.94 -5.46
CA GLY A 49 -21.77 -32.11 -6.39
C GLY A 49 -21.34 -32.88 -7.64
N ARG A 50 -20.63 -32.20 -8.52
CA ARG A 50 -20.27 -32.66 -9.87
C ARG A 50 -18.76 -32.78 -9.99
N ASN A 51 -18.27 -33.89 -10.52
CA ASN A 51 -16.87 -34.06 -10.89
C ASN A 51 -16.66 -33.56 -12.32
N VAL A 52 -15.81 -32.56 -12.50
CA VAL A 52 -15.61 -31.88 -13.78
C VAL A 52 -14.14 -31.89 -14.20
N CYS A 53 -13.90 -31.86 -15.51
CA CYS A 53 -12.55 -31.75 -16.07
C CYS A 53 -11.97 -30.34 -15.87
N ALA A 54 -10.64 -30.20 -16.00
CA ALA A 54 -9.95 -28.92 -15.81
C ALA A 54 -10.55 -27.73 -16.60
N PRO A 55 -10.90 -27.87 -17.90
CA PRO A 55 -11.53 -26.76 -18.64
C PRO A 55 -12.89 -26.34 -18.06
N CYS A 56 -13.69 -27.29 -17.59
CA CYS A 56 -14.99 -27.01 -16.98
C CYS A 56 -14.85 -26.41 -15.58
N TYR A 57 -13.83 -26.82 -14.84
CA TYR A 57 -13.50 -26.22 -13.56
C TYR A 57 -13.13 -24.74 -13.72
N SER A 58 -12.26 -24.41 -14.69
CA SER A 58 -11.92 -23.02 -15.03
C SER A 58 -13.15 -22.20 -15.44
N HIS A 59 -14.12 -22.81 -16.13
CA HIS A 59 -15.40 -22.17 -16.45
C HIS A 59 -16.22 -21.84 -15.20
N TYR A 60 -16.33 -22.77 -14.25
CA TYR A 60 -17.05 -22.54 -12.99
C TYR A 60 -16.38 -21.49 -12.10
N LYS A 61 -15.04 -21.44 -12.07
CA LYS A 61 -14.27 -20.43 -11.32
C LYS A 61 -14.54 -19.00 -11.79
N LYS A 62 -14.85 -18.82 -13.08
CA LYS A 62 -15.15 -17.51 -13.68
C LYS A 62 -16.60 -17.07 -13.52
N ASN A 63 -17.50 -17.92 -13.02
CA ASN A 63 -18.94 -17.63 -12.98
C ASN A 63 -19.43 -17.33 -11.55
N PRO A 64 -19.75 -16.06 -11.20
CA PRO A 64 -20.07 -15.67 -9.83
C PRO A 64 -21.35 -16.30 -9.26
N ALA A 65 -22.25 -16.79 -10.13
CA ALA A 65 -23.50 -17.45 -9.71
C ALA A 65 -23.29 -18.81 -9.04
N THR A 66 -22.12 -19.46 -9.20
CA THR A 66 -21.83 -20.77 -8.61
C THR A 66 -21.17 -20.72 -7.22
N SER A 67 -21.00 -19.52 -6.65
CA SER A 67 -20.19 -19.29 -5.45
C SER A 67 -20.98 -18.98 -4.18
N VAL A 68 -22.32 -18.98 -4.21
CA VAL A 68 -23.16 -18.35 -3.15
C VAL A 68 -24.32 -19.24 -2.71
N ARG A 69 -24.54 -19.36 -1.39
CA ARG A 69 -25.70 -20.06 -0.80
C ARG A 69 -26.67 -19.06 -0.11
N PRO A 70 -28.00 -19.27 -0.17
CA PRO A 70 -28.96 -18.56 0.68
C PRO A 70 -29.02 -19.16 2.09
N THR A 71 -28.90 -18.34 3.14
CA THR A 71 -29.00 -18.80 4.54
C THR A 71 -30.46 -18.82 4.99
N ARG A 72 -30.99 -19.98 5.42
CA ARG A 72 -32.31 -20.08 6.07
C ARG A 72 -32.14 -20.21 7.59
N ARG A 73 -32.73 -19.27 8.33
CA ARG A 73 -32.97 -19.36 9.79
C ARG A 73 -33.77 -20.63 10.09
N THR A 74 -33.24 -21.46 11.00
CA THR A 74 -34.01 -22.54 11.62
C THR A 74 -34.70 -21.97 12.85
N GLU A 75 -35.93 -21.51 12.72
CA GLU A 75 -36.82 -21.33 13.88
C GLU A 75 -37.32 -22.71 14.30
N GLN A 76 -37.02 -23.06 15.54
CA GLN A 76 -37.59 -24.22 16.22
C GLN A 76 -39.09 -24.01 16.41
N LEU A 77 -39.91 -24.87 15.80
CA LEU A 77 -41.26 -25.15 16.29
C LEU A 77 -41.35 -26.63 16.68
N ARG A 78 -41.75 -26.86 17.93
CA ARG A 78 -42.05 -28.16 18.53
C ARG A 78 -43.37 -28.75 17.98
N PRO A 79 -43.59 -30.06 18.14
CA PRO A 79 -44.54 -30.82 17.31
C PRO A 79 -45.94 -30.93 17.92
N PHE A 80 -46.95 -31.01 17.06
CA PHE A 80 -48.23 -31.65 17.34
C PHE A 80 -48.53 -32.71 16.26
N ALA A 81 -49.25 -33.73 16.70
CA ALA A 81 -49.22 -35.10 16.22
C ALA A 81 -50.08 -35.41 14.97
N SER A 82 -49.85 -36.65 14.50
CA SER A 82 -50.74 -37.58 13.80
C SER A 82 -51.12 -37.32 12.34
N ALA A 83 -50.63 -38.18 11.44
CA ALA A 83 -51.46 -39.11 10.67
C ALA A 83 -50.59 -40.10 9.86
N GLN A 84 -51.16 -41.27 9.61
CA GLN A 84 -50.59 -42.52 9.11
C GLN A 84 -50.17 -42.47 7.63
N GLY A 85 -49.26 -43.36 7.22
CA GLY A 85 -49.21 -43.82 5.82
C GLY A 85 -47.86 -44.34 5.26
N SER A 86 -47.71 -45.66 5.28
CA SER A 86 -47.00 -46.54 4.30
C SER A 86 -45.49 -46.43 4.02
N ASN A 87 -44.79 -47.49 4.41
CA ASN A 87 -43.77 -48.28 3.71
C ASN A 87 -42.86 -47.61 2.67
N ASN A 88 -41.56 -47.56 2.99
CA ASN A 88 -40.54 -48.17 2.13
C ASN A 88 -39.27 -48.49 2.92
N ASP A 89 -38.88 -49.76 2.88
CA ASP A 89 -37.66 -50.31 3.45
C ASP A 89 -36.42 -49.58 2.92
N ARG A 90 -35.65 -49.00 3.83
CA ARG A 90 -34.25 -48.65 3.60
C ARG A 90 -33.43 -49.22 4.74
N VAL A 91 -32.76 -50.33 4.45
CA VAL A 91 -31.75 -50.97 5.29
C VAL A 91 -30.69 -49.92 5.65
N ALA A 92 -30.59 -49.58 6.93
CA ALA A 92 -29.56 -48.71 7.44
C ALA A 92 -28.18 -49.40 7.32
N PRO A 93 -27.12 -48.67 6.94
CA PRO A 93 -25.79 -49.26 6.78
C PRO A 93 -25.25 -49.73 8.13
N ASP A 94 -24.67 -50.94 8.12
CA ASP A 94 -24.07 -51.57 9.29
C ASP A 94 -22.91 -50.73 9.84
N MET A 95 -23.16 -50.07 10.99
CA MET A 95 -22.17 -49.24 11.67
C MET A 95 -20.91 -50.01 12.06
N ARG A 96 -20.97 -51.34 12.24
CA ARG A 96 -19.76 -52.13 12.51
C ARG A 96 -18.88 -52.27 11.28
N ALA A 97 -19.46 -52.43 10.10
CA ALA A 97 -18.69 -52.47 8.85
C ALA A 97 -17.99 -51.13 8.58
N ILE A 98 -18.65 -50.00 8.88
CA ILE A 98 -18.06 -48.66 8.78
C ILE A 98 -16.92 -48.49 9.81
N GLN A 99 -17.14 -48.90 11.06
CA GLN A 99 -16.12 -48.82 12.11
C GLN A 99 -14.88 -49.69 11.78
N GLN A 100 -15.09 -50.89 11.22
CA GLN A 100 -14.01 -51.78 10.80
C GLN A 100 -13.24 -51.23 9.60
N SER A 101 -13.93 -50.61 8.63
CA SER A 101 -13.30 -49.95 7.49
C SER A 101 -12.44 -48.75 7.90
N VAL A 102 -12.91 -47.95 8.87
CA VAL A 102 -12.15 -46.80 9.40
C VAL A 102 -10.91 -47.28 10.18
N ASN A 103 -11.07 -48.32 11.01
CA ASN A 103 -9.94 -48.90 11.75
C ASN A 103 -8.91 -49.58 10.83
N ALA A 104 -9.34 -50.18 9.71
CA ALA A 104 -8.44 -50.76 8.71
C ALA A 104 -7.68 -49.70 7.91
N ALA A 105 -8.32 -48.57 7.59
CA ALA A 105 -7.67 -47.44 6.93
C ALA A 105 -6.62 -46.76 7.83
N GLN A 106 -6.89 -46.65 9.14
CA GLN A 106 -5.95 -46.06 10.10
C GLN A 106 -4.71 -46.94 10.36
N ARG A 107 -4.81 -48.27 10.19
CA ARG A 107 -3.65 -49.19 10.29
C ARG A 107 -2.75 -49.20 9.04
N LYS A 108 -3.17 -48.60 7.92
CA LYS A 108 -2.39 -48.54 6.67
C LYS A 108 -1.50 -47.30 6.52
N LEU A 109 -1.54 -46.35 7.45
CA LEU A 109 -0.78 -45.09 7.39
C LEU A 109 0.35 -44.97 8.42
N THR A 110 0.72 -46.06 9.08
CA THR A 110 1.88 -46.08 9.99
C THR A 110 3.10 -46.65 9.28
N ILE A 111 3.92 -45.76 8.70
CA ILE A 111 5.32 -46.06 8.42
C ILE A 111 6.05 -45.90 9.76
N ASN A 112 6.41 -47.02 10.39
CA ASN A 112 7.34 -47.04 11.51
C ASN A 112 8.76 -46.85 10.95
N PRO A 113 9.48 -45.76 11.27
CA PRO A 113 10.93 -45.77 11.11
C PRO A 113 11.56 -46.71 12.16
N PRO A 114 12.72 -47.33 11.86
CA PRO A 114 13.37 -48.27 12.76
C PRO A 114 13.85 -47.60 14.06
N PRO A 115 14.04 -48.36 15.15
CA PRO A 115 14.41 -47.83 16.45
C PRO A 115 15.84 -47.27 16.41
N VAL A 116 15.96 -45.95 16.64
CA VAL A 116 17.25 -45.30 16.86
C VAL A 116 17.74 -45.66 18.25
N VAL A 117 18.80 -46.46 18.31
CA VAL A 117 19.53 -46.76 19.55
C VAL A 117 20.39 -45.55 19.91
N ALA A 118 20.16 -44.98 21.10
CA ALA A 118 20.98 -43.90 21.63
C ALA A 118 22.38 -44.40 22.00
N MET A 119 23.41 -43.91 21.30
CA MET A 119 24.81 -44.02 21.71
C MET A 119 25.16 -42.88 22.69
N PRO A 120 26.01 -43.11 23.71
CA PRO A 120 26.32 -42.13 24.73
C PRO A 120 27.23 -41.00 24.21
N ARG A 121 26.95 -39.79 24.69
CA ARG A 121 27.71 -38.55 24.44
C ARG A 121 29.21 -38.75 24.65
N ARG A 122 30.01 -38.47 23.62
CA ARG A 122 31.43 -38.10 23.77
C ARG A 122 31.60 -36.61 23.49
N THR A 123 32.17 -35.92 24.47
CA THR A 123 32.64 -34.54 24.43
C THR A 123 33.94 -34.44 23.63
N ALA A 124 33.87 -34.01 22.37
CA ALA A 124 34.96 -33.35 21.63
C ALA A 124 34.43 -33.01 20.22
N GLY A 125 34.33 -31.72 19.90
CA GLY A 125 34.11 -31.25 18.52
C GLY A 125 35.42 -31.26 17.73
N PRO A 126 35.38 -31.31 16.39
CA PRO A 126 36.58 -31.35 15.55
C PRO A 126 37.26 -29.97 15.47
N ASP A 127 38.59 -29.99 15.60
CA ASP A 127 39.48 -28.85 15.38
C ASP A 127 39.48 -28.44 13.89
N ILE A 128 39.09 -27.20 13.62
CA ILE A 128 39.25 -26.56 12.32
C ILE A 128 40.60 -25.84 12.31
N MET A 129 41.56 -26.37 11.55
CA MET A 129 42.85 -25.72 11.32
C MET A 129 42.67 -24.52 10.37
N ILE A 130 43.08 -23.33 10.83
CA ILE A 130 43.21 -22.13 10.02
C ILE A 130 44.66 -22.06 9.51
N PRO A 131 44.92 -21.88 8.20
CA PRO A 131 46.29 -21.79 7.69
C PRO A 131 47.04 -20.55 8.19
N THR A 132 48.18 -20.80 8.84
CA THR A 132 49.18 -19.84 9.28
C THR A 132 49.98 -19.30 8.09
N SER A 133 49.60 -18.14 7.56
CA SER A 133 50.43 -17.42 6.56
C SER A 133 50.55 -15.92 6.78
N TRP A 134 50.16 -15.39 7.95
CA TRP A 134 50.19 -13.94 8.23
C TRP A 134 50.92 -13.53 9.52
N GLN A 135 51.93 -14.30 9.93
CA GLN A 135 52.94 -13.92 10.92
C GLN A 135 54.24 -14.62 10.53
N GLY A 136 55.39 -14.01 10.28
CA GLY A 136 55.89 -12.64 10.27
C GLY A 136 57.40 -12.78 10.05
N SER A 137 58.07 -11.78 9.49
CA SER A 137 59.53 -11.77 9.52
C SER A 137 60.09 -10.37 9.67
N SER A 138 60.64 -10.18 10.87
CA SER A 138 61.59 -9.17 11.30
C SER A 138 62.79 -9.02 10.35
N TRP A 139 63.22 -7.78 10.10
CA TRP A 139 64.64 -7.46 9.88
C TRP A 139 64.97 -6.09 10.47
N GLN A 140 65.80 -6.10 11.51
CA GLN A 140 66.65 -4.98 11.92
C GLN A 140 67.83 -4.90 10.94
N GLY A 141 68.27 -3.69 10.57
CA GLY A 141 69.53 -3.51 9.84
C GLY A 141 69.75 -2.11 9.30
N SER A 142 70.57 -1.33 10.00
CA SER A 142 71.07 0.01 9.67
C SER A 142 71.77 0.10 8.30
N SER A 143 71.63 1.23 7.59
CA SER A 143 72.76 2.11 7.18
C SER A 143 72.32 3.24 6.23
N GLN A 144 73.20 4.25 6.18
CA GLN A 144 73.10 5.62 5.65
C GLN A 144 72.79 5.73 4.15
N SER A 145 72.08 6.80 3.75
CA SER A 145 72.41 7.64 2.57
C SER A 145 71.44 8.83 2.47
N THR A 146 71.84 9.84 1.70
CA THR A 146 71.66 11.29 1.88
C THR A 146 70.66 11.97 0.91
N GLY A 147 69.80 12.85 1.46
CA GLY A 147 69.27 14.12 0.85
C GLY A 147 68.04 14.05 -0.08
N PRO A 148 67.39 15.19 -0.46
CA PRO A 148 67.16 16.48 0.23
C PRO A 148 65.64 16.82 0.39
N PRO A 149 65.26 17.94 1.05
CA PRO A 149 63.96 18.10 1.73
C PRO A 149 62.92 18.94 0.97
N TRP A 150 61.63 18.62 1.12
CA TRP A 150 60.50 19.55 0.89
C TRP A 150 59.41 19.38 1.98
N PRO A 151 58.67 20.45 2.33
CA PRO A 151 58.07 20.62 3.65
C PRO A 151 56.58 20.28 3.72
N GLY A 152 56.22 19.64 4.85
CA GLY A 152 55.01 19.82 5.68
C GLY A 152 53.63 20.01 5.04
N GLN A 153 52.71 19.11 5.35
CA GLN A 153 51.68 19.32 6.40
C GLN A 153 50.89 18.04 6.69
N GLY A 154 50.58 17.85 7.97
CA GLY A 154 50.14 16.60 8.56
C GLY A 154 48.75 16.15 8.14
N SER A 155 48.63 14.84 7.91
CA SER A 155 47.37 14.12 7.75
C SER A 155 47.26 13.12 8.90
N SER A 156 46.31 13.33 9.80
CA SER A 156 45.89 12.34 10.80
C SER A 156 44.93 11.36 10.14
N ASN A 157 45.47 10.31 9.48
CA ASN A 157 44.68 9.17 9.02
C ASN A 157 44.54 8.16 10.16
N GLY A 158 43.41 8.21 10.86
CA GLY A 158 42.86 7.04 11.55
C GLY A 158 42.14 6.14 10.54
N PRO A 159 42.11 4.81 10.74
CA PRO A 159 41.48 3.88 9.81
C PRO A 159 39.96 4.10 9.78
N ILE A 160 39.50 4.65 8.66
CA ILE A 160 38.10 4.66 8.22
C ILE A 160 37.77 3.22 7.83
N GLY A 161 36.88 2.56 8.57
CA GLY A 161 36.51 1.18 8.20
C GLY A 161 35.39 0.51 8.98
N TYR A 162 35.02 0.99 10.17
CA TYR A 162 33.94 0.35 10.94
C TYR A 162 33.06 1.41 11.60
N SER A 163 31.85 1.57 11.08
CA SER A 163 30.83 2.38 11.74
C SER A 163 30.36 1.68 13.02
N SER A 164 29.77 2.43 13.95
CA SER A 164 29.14 1.90 15.17
C SER A 164 28.07 0.83 14.88
N GLN A 165 27.51 0.80 13.67
CA GLN A 165 26.57 -0.23 13.22
C GLN A 165 27.24 -1.59 12.97
N HIS A 166 28.52 -1.63 12.60
CA HIS A 166 29.25 -2.89 12.40
C HIS A 166 29.44 -3.66 13.73
N ALA A 167 29.45 -2.95 14.87
CA ALA A 167 29.52 -3.56 16.19
C ALA A 167 28.23 -4.32 16.56
N LEU A 168 27.09 -3.97 15.98
CA LEU A 168 25.80 -4.64 16.21
C LEU A 168 25.60 -5.88 15.32
N TYR A 169 26.34 -5.98 14.22
CA TYR A 169 26.18 -7.05 13.23
C TYR A 169 26.37 -8.45 13.80
N ALA A 170 27.31 -8.63 14.74
CA ALA A 170 27.52 -9.93 15.39
C ALA A 170 26.30 -10.33 16.25
N THR A 171 25.75 -9.39 17.00
CA THR A 171 24.59 -9.59 17.87
C THR A 171 23.32 -9.86 17.06
N GLU A 172 23.09 -9.10 16.00
CA GLU A 172 21.96 -9.30 15.10
C GLU A 172 22.06 -10.69 14.46
N ARG A 173 23.20 -11.03 13.84
CA ARG A 173 23.42 -12.33 13.19
C ARG A 173 23.22 -13.51 14.16
N GLU A 174 23.65 -13.39 15.41
CA GLU A 174 23.39 -14.42 16.43
C GLU A 174 21.90 -14.54 16.78
N ARG A 175 21.18 -13.41 16.87
CA ARG A 175 19.71 -13.37 17.05
C ARG A 175 19.00 -14.03 15.88
N TRP A 176 19.36 -13.69 14.64
CA TRP A 176 18.80 -14.29 13.42
C TRP A 176 19.10 -15.78 13.33
N ALA A 177 20.31 -16.22 13.68
CA ALA A 177 20.67 -17.64 13.76
C ALA A 177 19.84 -18.39 14.81
N LYS A 178 19.62 -17.81 16.00
CA LYS A 178 18.74 -18.41 17.01
C LYS A 178 17.30 -18.54 16.52
N ILE A 179 16.80 -17.59 15.74
CA ILE A 179 15.45 -17.63 15.16
C ILE A 179 15.35 -18.67 14.04
N SER A 180 16.34 -18.76 13.14
CA SER A 180 16.31 -19.65 11.98
C SER A 180 16.51 -21.13 12.33
N TYR A 181 17.28 -21.42 13.38
CA TYR A 181 17.48 -22.79 13.89
C TYR A 181 16.49 -23.19 14.99
N ALA A 182 15.65 -22.27 15.47
CA ALA A 182 14.57 -22.62 16.38
C ALA A 182 13.48 -23.39 15.61
N THR A 183 13.18 -24.61 16.06
CA THR A 183 12.02 -25.34 15.55
C THR A 183 10.78 -24.48 15.80
N PRO A 184 9.93 -24.19 14.78
CA PRO A 184 8.74 -23.38 14.98
C PRO A 184 7.93 -23.92 16.16
N PRO A 185 7.49 -23.08 17.11
CA PRO A 185 6.69 -23.55 18.22
C PRO A 185 5.46 -24.27 17.67
N ALA A 186 5.27 -25.54 18.05
CA ALA A 186 4.12 -26.31 17.61
C ALA A 186 2.78 -25.69 18.07
N GLU A 187 2.84 -24.84 19.10
CA GLU A 187 1.70 -24.23 19.76
C GLU A 187 1.95 -22.73 19.93
N THR A 188 1.13 -21.90 19.28
CA THR A 188 1.28 -20.44 19.31
C THR A 188 0.02 -19.74 19.79
N ILE A 189 0.18 -18.52 20.32
CA ILE A 189 -0.87 -17.62 20.78
C ILE A 189 -0.81 -16.28 20.05
N LEU A 190 -1.91 -15.52 20.15
CA LEU A 190 -2.04 -14.15 19.67
C LEU A 190 -2.08 -13.21 20.88
N ILE A 191 -1.32 -12.11 20.85
CA ILE A 191 -1.30 -11.12 21.92
C ILE A 191 -1.60 -9.74 21.36
N GLU A 192 -2.58 -9.05 21.94
CA GLU A 192 -2.84 -7.64 21.72
C GLU A 192 -2.20 -6.84 22.86
N ILE A 193 -1.35 -5.87 22.54
CA ILE A 193 -0.57 -5.10 23.51
C ILE A 193 -0.98 -3.64 23.38
N SER A 194 -1.43 -3.01 24.46
CA SER A 194 -1.88 -1.60 24.46
C SER A 194 -1.15 -0.77 25.51
N ALA A 195 -0.93 0.51 25.23
CA ALA A 195 -0.43 1.47 26.22
C ALA A 195 -1.60 2.13 26.97
N VAL A 196 -1.53 2.16 28.30
CA VAL A 196 -2.52 2.81 29.16
C VAL A 196 -1.81 3.59 30.27
N HIS A 197 -2.44 4.61 30.83
CA HIS A 197 -1.96 5.25 32.06
C HIS A 197 -2.92 4.96 33.23
N GLU A 198 -2.38 4.99 34.46
CA GLU A 198 -3.21 5.03 35.66
C GLU A 198 -3.87 6.42 35.75
N GLY A 199 -5.20 6.47 35.85
CA GLY A 199 -5.91 7.76 35.83
C GLY A 199 -7.37 7.62 35.43
N GLY A 200 -8.19 6.96 36.24
CA GLY A 200 -9.61 6.78 35.98
C GLY A 200 -10.42 6.77 37.25
N GLY A 201 -11.29 7.76 37.43
CA GLY A 201 -12.16 7.87 38.61
C GLY A 201 -12.91 6.56 38.89
N ARG A 202 -12.57 5.90 40.00
CA ARG A 202 -13.27 4.76 40.63
C ARG A 202 -13.38 3.44 39.85
N LYS A 203 -12.83 3.31 38.64
CA LYS A 203 -12.83 2.04 37.91
C LYS A 203 -11.39 1.55 37.75
N LYS A 204 -11.15 0.27 38.08
CA LYS A 204 -9.87 -0.44 37.96
C LYS A 204 -9.42 -0.64 36.49
N ARG A 205 -9.72 0.30 35.59
CA ARG A 205 -9.30 0.27 34.19
C ARG A 205 -8.51 1.53 33.92
N GLY A 206 -7.28 1.35 33.48
CA GLY A 206 -6.41 2.42 32.98
C GLY A 206 -7.03 3.07 31.74
N VAL A 207 -6.57 4.29 31.47
CA VAL A 207 -7.03 5.08 30.34
C VAL A 207 -6.06 4.86 29.17
N PRO A 208 -6.56 4.49 27.98
CA PRO A 208 -5.71 4.31 26.80
C PRO A 208 -4.91 5.57 26.46
N ILE A 209 -3.62 5.40 26.18
CA ILE A 209 -2.74 6.48 25.72
C ILE A 209 -2.84 6.54 24.19
N GLY A 210 -3.66 7.47 23.69
CA GLY A 210 -3.91 7.62 22.25
C GLY A 210 -4.44 6.32 21.62
N ASN A 211 -3.93 6.02 20.42
CA ASN A 211 -4.25 4.80 19.68
C ASN A 211 -3.08 3.78 19.70
N ILE A 212 -2.27 3.78 20.76
CA ILE A 212 -1.09 2.91 20.85
C ILE A 212 -1.53 1.49 21.22
N CYS A 213 -1.76 0.67 20.19
CA CYS A 213 -2.04 -0.76 20.29
C CYS A 213 -1.26 -1.51 19.19
N GLU A 214 -0.84 -2.74 19.47
CA GLU A 214 -0.16 -3.62 18.52
C GLU A 214 -0.57 -5.09 18.72
N GLY A 215 -0.88 -5.79 17.63
CA GLY A 215 -1.14 -7.23 17.65
C GLY A 215 0.10 -8.04 17.28
N LYS A 216 0.55 -8.96 18.14
CA LYS A 216 1.64 -9.90 17.88
C LYS A 216 1.10 -11.32 17.70
N LYS A 217 1.37 -11.93 16.54
CA LYS A 217 0.99 -13.32 16.21
C LYS A 217 2.18 -14.25 16.35
N GLY A 218 1.92 -15.57 16.44
CA GLY A 218 2.98 -16.58 16.41
C GLY A 218 3.83 -16.61 17.67
N ILE A 219 3.34 -16.06 18.79
CA ILE A 219 4.06 -16.08 20.05
C ILE A 219 4.00 -17.49 20.62
N ASP A 220 5.14 -18.03 21.07
CA ASP A 220 5.19 -19.34 21.72
C ASP A 220 4.22 -19.39 22.90
N ALA A 221 3.30 -20.36 22.91
CA ALA A 221 2.35 -20.51 23.99
C ALA A 221 3.01 -20.85 25.35
N GLN A 222 4.26 -21.33 25.33
CA GLN A 222 5.05 -21.62 26.52
C GLN A 222 5.77 -20.40 27.11
N ILE A 223 5.61 -19.21 26.50
CA ILE A 223 6.21 -17.96 27.01
C ILE A 223 5.81 -17.71 28.46
N ASP A 224 6.80 -17.41 29.29
CA ASP A 224 6.60 -17.12 30.71
C ASP A 224 6.29 -15.62 30.94
N ALA A 225 5.95 -15.26 32.18
CA ALA A 225 5.59 -13.87 32.50
C ALA A 225 6.74 -12.86 32.23
N PRO A 226 8.01 -13.13 32.62
CA PRO A 226 9.14 -12.29 32.22
C PRO A 226 9.26 -12.08 30.71
N GLY A 227 9.17 -13.14 29.89
CA GLY A 227 9.23 -13.02 28.44
C GLY A 227 8.07 -12.20 27.85
N LEU A 228 6.87 -12.30 28.44
CA LEU A 228 5.73 -11.45 28.07
C LEU A 228 5.94 -9.98 28.42
N ILE A 229 6.59 -9.68 29.55
CA ILE A 229 6.93 -8.30 29.95
C ILE A 229 7.90 -7.70 28.94
N GLU A 230 8.99 -8.42 28.62
CA GLU A 230 9.99 -7.98 27.64
C GLU A 230 9.35 -7.74 26.28
N LEU A 231 8.58 -8.70 25.76
CA LEU A 231 7.84 -8.58 24.50
C LEU A 231 6.92 -7.35 24.48
N ALA A 232 6.20 -7.09 25.58
CA ALA A 232 5.27 -5.97 25.66
C ALA A 232 5.99 -4.62 25.71
N LEU A 233 7.07 -4.50 26.49
CA LEU A 233 7.85 -3.27 26.58
C LEU A 233 8.57 -2.98 25.26
N ASP A 234 9.24 -3.96 24.65
CA ASP A 234 9.89 -3.81 23.35
C ASP A 234 8.92 -3.37 22.25
N THR A 235 7.66 -3.81 22.35
CA THR A 235 6.62 -3.45 21.39
C THR A 235 6.07 -2.03 21.60
N ILE A 236 5.90 -1.59 22.86
CA ILE A 236 5.16 -0.36 23.18
C ILE A 236 6.07 0.84 23.43
N VAL A 237 7.27 0.65 24.00
CA VAL A 237 8.17 1.75 24.36
C VAL A 237 8.55 2.63 23.17
N PRO A 238 8.95 2.09 22.00
CA PRO A 238 9.24 2.93 20.83
C PRO A 238 8.04 3.79 20.41
N LYS A 239 6.83 3.24 20.47
CA LYS A 239 5.60 3.98 20.14
C LYS A 239 5.30 5.09 21.15
N LEU A 240 5.54 4.84 22.44
CA LEU A 240 5.41 5.86 23.49
C LEU A 240 6.45 6.97 23.35
N GLN A 241 7.68 6.65 22.96
CA GLN A 241 8.73 7.65 22.71
C GLN A 241 8.34 8.58 21.56
N ILE A 242 7.84 8.03 20.46
CA ILE A 242 7.33 8.81 19.32
C ILE A 242 6.14 9.67 19.75
N PHE A 243 5.16 9.08 20.45
CA PHE A 243 4.00 9.80 20.97
C PHE A 243 4.38 10.93 21.93
N GLY A 244 5.41 10.72 22.73
CA GLY A 244 5.91 11.67 23.72
C GLY A 244 6.59 12.90 23.12
N GLY A 245 6.91 12.93 21.82
CA GLY A 245 7.51 14.09 21.15
C GLY A 245 8.83 14.56 21.78
N GLY A 246 9.60 13.66 22.40
CA GLY A 246 10.83 13.98 23.13
C GLY A 246 10.73 13.94 24.66
N PHE A 247 9.54 13.69 25.23
CA PHE A 247 9.40 13.41 26.66
C PHE A 247 10.18 12.15 27.08
N LEU A 248 10.95 12.24 28.18
CA LEU A 248 11.79 11.16 28.68
C LEU A 248 11.02 10.22 29.61
N TRP A 249 10.41 9.18 29.04
CA TRP A 249 9.72 8.15 29.80
C TRP A 249 10.67 7.30 30.66
N ARG A 250 10.29 7.05 31.92
CA ARG A 250 11.00 6.13 32.82
C ARG A 250 10.42 4.72 32.68
N VAL A 251 10.90 4.02 31.65
CA VAL A 251 10.43 2.68 31.24
C VAL A 251 10.51 1.64 32.35
N ASN A 252 11.50 1.75 33.24
CA ASN A 252 11.71 0.86 34.38
C ASN A 252 10.59 0.95 35.45
N GLU A 253 9.76 1.98 35.41
CA GLU A 253 8.59 2.12 36.29
C GLU A 253 7.30 1.62 35.62
N PHE A 254 7.34 1.22 34.34
CA PHE A 254 6.17 0.69 33.66
C PHE A 254 5.79 -0.68 34.22
N ILE A 255 4.48 -0.94 34.30
CA ILE A 255 3.94 -2.21 34.80
C ILE A 255 3.19 -2.88 33.66
N VAL A 256 3.46 -4.17 33.41
CA VAL A 256 2.68 -4.93 32.42
C VAL A 256 1.61 -5.74 33.14
N ARG A 257 0.34 -5.51 32.78
CA ARG A 257 -0.81 -6.26 33.30
C ARG A 257 -1.54 -7.03 32.22
N ASP A 258 -2.16 -8.14 32.57
CA ASP A 258 -3.09 -8.84 31.69
C ASP A 258 -4.50 -8.21 31.71
N SER A 259 -5.40 -8.71 30.86
CA SER A 259 -6.81 -8.26 30.83
C SER A 259 -7.58 -8.37 32.16
N ALA A 260 -7.12 -9.22 33.09
CA ALA A 260 -7.67 -9.36 34.43
C ALA A 260 -7.02 -8.41 35.46
N TRP A 261 -6.17 -7.48 34.99
CA TRP A 261 -5.43 -6.52 35.81
C TRP A 261 -4.43 -7.18 36.76
N VAL A 262 -3.90 -8.35 36.39
CA VAL A 262 -2.87 -9.04 37.14
C VAL A 262 -1.51 -8.53 36.68
N ASP A 263 -0.68 -8.08 37.62
CA ASP A 263 0.69 -7.65 37.37
C ASP A 263 1.61 -8.85 37.14
N LEU A 264 2.13 -8.94 35.91
CA LEU A 264 2.97 -10.06 35.47
C LEU A 264 4.30 -10.12 36.24
N SER A 265 4.78 -9.03 36.82
CA SER A 265 6.05 -9.03 37.58
C SER A 265 5.97 -9.86 38.86
N ASN A 266 4.76 -10.08 39.39
CA ASN A 266 4.51 -10.88 40.58
C ASN A 266 4.36 -12.39 40.29
N HIS A 267 4.44 -12.80 39.02
CA HIS A 267 4.32 -14.21 38.65
C HIS A 267 5.64 -14.97 38.75
N ARG A 268 5.52 -16.28 38.98
CA ARG A 268 6.68 -17.19 39.03
C ARG A 268 7.38 -17.21 37.68
N ARG A 269 8.70 -17.07 37.71
CA ARG A 269 9.56 -17.27 36.53
C ARG A 269 9.47 -18.71 36.04
N SER A 270 9.69 -18.93 34.74
CA SER A 270 9.79 -20.28 34.16
C SER A 270 8.50 -21.11 34.18
N VAL A 271 7.34 -20.47 34.33
CA VAL A 271 6.03 -21.10 34.14
C VAL A 271 5.31 -20.38 33.02
N ALA A 272 4.87 -21.13 32.01
CA ALA A 272 4.13 -20.58 30.88
C ALA A 272 2.85 -19.89 31.36
N TYR A 273 2.70 -18.61 31.04
CA TYR A 273 1.69 -17.76 31.69
C TYR A 273 0.26 -18.04 31.20
N PHE A 274 0.08 -18.19 29.88
CA PHE A 274 -1.22 -18.38 29.24
C PHE A 274 -1.51 -19.83 28.82
N TYR A 275 -0.55 -20.73 28.98
CA TYR A 275 -0.62 -22.08 28.40
C TYR A 275 -1.81 -22.89 28.90
N ASP A 276 -2.05 -22.91 30.20
CA ASP A 276 -3.19 -23.63 30.80
C ASP A 276 -4.54 -23.10 30.29
N GLN A 277 -4.61 -21.81 29.96
CA GLN A 277 -5.82 -21.20 29.39
C GLN A 277 -6.06 -21.66 27.94
N CYS A 278 -5.02 -22.11 27.23
CA CYS A 278 -5.11 -22.64 25.88
C CYS A 278 -5.52 -24.13 25.87
N GLN A 279 -5.47 -24.83 26.99
CA GLN A 279 -5.94 -26.20 27.09
C GLN A 279 -7.47 -26.26 27.13
N GLN A 280 -8.09 -27.00 26.21
CA GLN A 280 -9.53 -27.28 26.23
C GLN A 280 -9.78 -28.79 26.28
N LEU A 281 -10.76 -29.22 27.07
CA LEU A 281 -11.21 -30.61 27.07
C LEU A 281 -11.87 -30.93 25.73
N SER A 282 -11.38 -31.96 25.04
CA SER A 282 -11.85 -32.33 23.69
C SER A 282 -13.35 -32.65 23.63
N ARG A 283 -13.92 -33.22 24.71
CA ARG A 283 -15.36 -33.51 24.87
C ARG A 283 -15.76 -33.45 26.35
N LYS A 284 -17.03 -33.16 26.63
CA LYS A 284 -17.61 -33.20 28.00
C LYS A 284 -17.45 -34.61 28.58
N GLY A 285 -16.58 -34.76 29.58
CA GLY A 285 -16.25 -36.06 30.20
C GLY A 285 -14.97 -36.74 29.70
N SER A 286 -14.28 -36.19 28.68
CA SER A 286 -12.97 -36.67 28.27
C SER A 286 -11.89 -36.22 29.26
N LYS A 287 -10.85 -37.04 29.46
CA LYS A 287 -9.62 -36.65 30.18
C LYS A 287 -8.57 -36.03 29.26
N THR A 288 -8.76 -36.13 27.94
CA THR A 288 -7.80 -35.61 26.95
C THR A 288 -8.01 -34.11 26.76
N THR A 289 -6.98 -33.33 27.06
CA THR A 289 -6.87 -31.91 26.70
C THR A 289 -6.30 -31.79 25.29
N THR A 290 -6.80 -30.80 24.55
CA THR A 290 -6.25 -30.40 23.25
C THR A 290 -5.89 -28.92 23.34
N PHE A 291 -4.73 -28.55 22.80
CA PHE A 291 -4.33 -27.16 22.69
C PHE A 291 -5.22 -26.43 21.68
N LYS A 292 -5.67 -25.24 22.04
CA LYS A 292 -6.36 -24.32 21.16
C LYS A 292 -5.75 -22.95 21.30
N SER A 293 -5.18 -22.44 20.21
CA SER A 293 -4.67 -21.07 20.14
C SER A 293 -5.75 -20.07 20.54
N ARG A 294 -5.36 -19.05 21.32
CA ARG A 294 -6.23 -17.98 21.81
C ARG A 294 -5.57 -16.62 21.67
N GLN A 295 -6.40 -15.59 21.67
CA GLN A 295 -5.99 -14.21 21.80
C GLN A 295 -6.01 -13.78 23.27
N PHE A 296 -4.93 -13.15 23.71
CA PHE A 296 -4.79 -12.52 25.01
C PHE A 296 -4.52 -11.03 24.85
N ALA A 297 -4.71 -10.27 25.91
CA ALA A 297 -4.42 -8.85 25.94
C ALA A 297 -3.46 -8.52 27.09
N LEU A 298 -2.44 -7.72 26.79
CA LEU A 298 -1.50 -7.13 27.73
C LEU A 298 -1.63 -5.60 27.69
N MET A 299 -1.49 -4.98 28.85
CA MET A 299 -1.53 -3.53 29.03
C MET A 299 -0.20 -3.10 29.62
N VAL A 300 0.54 -2.26 28.90
CA VAL A 300 1.71 -1.55 29.43
C VAL A 300 1.21 -0.29 30.11
N ILE A 301 1.36 -0.25 31.43
CA ILE A 301 0.82 0.78 32.29
C ILE A 301 1.90 1.81 32.60
N VAL A 302 1.66 3.04 32.17
CA VAL A 302 2.42 4.22 32.57
C VAL A 302 1.90 4.69 33.94
N PRO A 303 2.78 4.84 34.95
CA PRO A 303 2.39 5.37 36.25
C PRO A 303 1.71 6.73 36.14
N GLU A 304 0.69 6.97 36.97
CA GLU A 304 -0.06 8.25 36.99
C GLU A 304 0.87 9.45 37.19
N THR A 305 1.91 9.31 38.01
CA THR A 305 2.92 10.35 38.25
C THR A 305 3.66 10.75 36.98
N GLN A 306 4.13 9.78 36.18
CA GLN A 306 4.78 10.05 34.90
C GLN A 306 3.81 10.64 33.87
N TRP A 307 2.55 10.21 33.88
CA TRP A 307 1.55 10.76 32.97
C TRP A 307 1.28 12.25 33.26
N ILE A 308 1.14 12.61 34.54
CA ILE A 308 0.99 14.02 34.96
C ILE A 308 2.23 14.84 34.56
N GLU A 309 3.44 14.30 34.74
CA GLU A 309 4.67 14.96 34.28
C GLU A 309 4.68 15.20 32.77
N TYR A 310 4.22 14.23 31.98
CA TYR A 310 4.08 14.37 30.53
C TYR A 310 3.07 15.45 30.14
N GLU A 311 1.90 15.48 30.80
CA GLU A 311 0.88 16.50 30.54
C GLU A 311 1.41 17.91 30.84
N ASN A 312 2.08 18.10 31.98
CA ASN A 312 2.72 19.37 32.34
C ASN A 312 3.80 19.76 31.33
N TRP A 313 4.67 18.82 30.94
CA TRP A 313 5.71 19.06 29.95
C TRP A 313 5.13 19.49 28.60
N ARG A 314 4.04 18.86 28.16
CA ARG A 314 3.35 19.21 26.91
C ARG A 314 2.76 20.62 26.98
N GLU A 315 2.10 20.97 28.07
CA GLU A 315 1.55 22.31 28.29
C GLU A 315 2.65 23.39 28.30
N ASP A 316 3.79 23.12 28.95
CA ASP A 316 4.95 24.02 28.95
C ASP A 316 5.56 24.17 27.55
N ALA A 317 5.63 23.09 26.76
CA ALA A 317 6.11 23.11 25.38
C ALA A 317 5.20 23.95 24.48
N GLU A 318 3.88 23.81 24.61
CA GLU A 318 2.89 24.62 23.89
C GLU A 318 2.98 26.10 24.27
N MET A 319 3.10 26.41 25.56
CA MET A 319 3.28 27.77 26.04
C MET A 319 4.57 28.42 25.53
N ASN A 320 5.67 27.66 25.49
CA ASN A 320 6.95 28.15 24.96
C ASN A 320 6.91 28.35 23.44
N ALA A 321 6.28 27.43 22.69
CA ALA A 321 6.07 27.59 21.26
C ALA A 321 5.23 28.85 20.94
N ALA A 322 4.17 29.10 21.73
CA ALA A 322 3.35 30.30 21.59
C ALA A 322 4.14 31.60 21.85
N ARG A 323 5.08 31.60 22.82
CA ARG A 323 5.97 32.74 23.09
C ARG A 323 6.97 33.00 21.96
N ILE A 324 7.52 31.94 21.36
CA ILE A 324 8.44 32.05 20.22
C ILE A 324 7.71 32.61 18.99
N GLY A 325 6.45 32.21 18.77
CA GLY A 325 5.60 32.72 17.69
C GLY A 325 5.16 34.19 17.83
N GLN A 326 5.24 34.78 19.03
CA GLN A 326 4.86 36.18 19.29
C GLN A 326 6.04 37.17 19.27
N ARG A 327 7.26 36.74 18.94
CA ARG A 327 8.35 37.70 18.71
C ARG A 327 7.98 38.59 17.50
N PRO A 328 7.85 39.92 17.67
CA PRO A 328 7.60 40.81 16.54
C PRO A 328 8.74 40.65 15.54
N ALA A 329 8.39 40.49 14.26
CA ALA A 329 9.33 40.30 13.17
C ALA A 329 10.47 41.32 13.26
N CYS A 330 11.63 40.88 13.73
CA CYS A 330 12.83 41.70 13.76
C CYS A 330 13.19 41.96 12.29
N LYS A 331 13.14 43.23 11.87
CA LYS A 331 13.54 43.67 10.53
C LYS A 331 14.92 43.06 10.23
N VAL A 332 14.95 42.11 9.30
CA VAL A 332 16.18 41.55 8.75
C VAL A 332 16.84 42.69 7.97
N ILE A 333 17.84 43.32 8.56
CA ILE A 333 18.77 44.20 7.84
C ILE A 333 19.70 43.26 7.08
N THR A 334 19.57 43.25 5.75
CA THR A 334 20.47 42.58 4.82
C THR A 334 21.91 43.07 5.06
N PRO A 335 22.91 42.20 5.31
CA PRO A 335 24.29 42.65 5.38
C PRO A 335 24.77 42.99 3.97
N GLN A 336 25.04 44.27 3.71
CA GLN A 336 25.83 44.67 2.56
C GLN A 336 27.27 44.22 2.77
N VAL A 337 27.81 43.47 1.82
CA VAL A 337 29.24 43.17 1.69
C VAL A 337 29.93 44.39 1.09
N PRO A 338 30.93 45.02 1.74
CA PRO A 338 31.76 46.03 1.10
C PRO A 338 33.04 45.41 0.56
N SER A 339 33.33 45.69 -0.73
CA SER A 339 34.65 45.53 -1.33
C SER A 339 35.46 46.82 -1.14
N SER A 340 36.71 46.65 -0.65
CA SER A 340 37.89 47.55 -0.72
C SER A 340 37.74 48.95 -0.06
N VAL A 341 38.73 49.61 0.56
CA VAL A 341 40.20 49.69 0.49
C VAL A 341 40.74 50.15 1.88
N GLN A 342 42.01 49.82 2.12
CA GLN A 342 43.02 50.34 3.08
C GLN A 342 42.74 51.58 3.95
N SER A 343 43.43 51.56 5.11
CA SER A 343 43.85 52.71 5.94
C SER A 343 42.72 53.35 6.77
N SER A 344 42.91 53.85 7.98
CA SER A 344 43.97 53.87 8.99
C SER A 344 43.42 54.76 10.12
N VAL A 345 43.83 54.50 11.37
CA VAL A 345 43.78 55.38 12.56
C VAL A 345 42.44 55.93 13.08
N ASP A 346 42.14 55.47 14.30
CA ASP A 346 41.94 56.26 15.54
C ASP A 346 40.74 57.18 15.79
N LEU A 347 40.15 56.87 16.96
CA LEU A 347 39.69 57.72 18.06
C LEU A 347 38.42 58.58 17.95
N GLU A 348 37.47 58.15 18.80
CA GLU A 348 36.81 58.89 19.87
C GLU A 348 35.80 60.02 19.58
N SER A 349 34.71 59.92 20.36
CA SER A 349 34.00 61.01 21.05
C SER A 349 33.05 61.87 20.19
N GLU A 350 31.86 62.31 20.61
CA GLU A 350 30.94 62.06 21.71
C GLU A 350 29.61 62.72 21.28
N LEU A 351 28.52 62.36 21.96
CA LEU A 351 27.30 63.11 22.23
C LEU A 351 26.88 64.31 21.35
N GLY A 352 25.60 64.31 20.96
CA GLY A 352 24.83 65.55 21.10
C GLY A 352 23.63 65.76 20.17
N THR A 353 22.45 65.44 20.70
CA THR A 353 21.24 66.28 20.67
C THR A 353 20.38 66.43 19.39
N ALA A 354 19.16 65.93 19.58
CA ALA A 354 17.85 66.17 18.99
C ALA A 354 17.53 67.46 18.18
N GLN A 355 16.64 67.22 17.20
CA GLN A 355 15.47 68.02 16.77
C GLN A 355 15.70 69.44 16.21
N THR A 356 15.30 69.68 14.96
CA THR A 356 13.96 70.23 14.63
C THR A 356 13.75 70.30 13.11
N ASN A 357 12.47 70.38 12.75
CA ASN A 357 11.87 70.34 11.43
C ASN A 357 12.05 71.65 10.62
N ASP A 358 11.69 71.50 9.33
CA ASP A 358 11.07 72.45 8.43
C ASP A 358 11.93 73.51 7.73
N GLY A 359 12.09 73.27 6.42
CA GLY A 359 11.46 74.20 5.46
C GLY A 359 12.38 74.90 4.47
N ALA A 360 11.96 74.79 3.19
CA ALA A 360 11.99 75.83 2.16
C ALA A 360 13.11 75.81 1.07
N THR A 361 12.67 75.34 -0.11
CA THR A 361 12.73 75.96 -1.45
C THR A 361 14.06 76.32 -2.13
N THR A 362 14.21 75.81 -3.36
CA THR A 362 14.47 76.56 -4.63
C THR A 362 14.31 75.57 -5.80
N SER A 363 13.36 75.76 -6.74
CA SER A 363 13.51 76.43 -8.07
C SER A 363 14.50 75.68 -8.98
N ASP A 364 14.26 75.23 -10.22
CA ASP A 364 13.34 75.67 -11.28
C ASP A 364 13.25 74.60 -12.42
N ASN A 365 12.13 74.66 -13.16
CA ASN A 365 11.93 74.37 -14.60
C ASN A 365 12.34 73.02 -15.23
N VAL A 366 11.38 72.30 -15.82
CA VAL A 366 11.03 72.30 -17.26
C VAL A 366 9.94 71.25 -17.56
N ARG A 367 8.76 71.74 -17.94
CA ARG A 367 7.86 71.29 -19.03
C ARG A 367 7.65 69.78 -19.28
N SER A 368 6.43 69.27 -18.99
CA SER A 368 5.49 68.73 -19.99
C SER A 368 4.23 68.14 -19.34
N ASN A 369 3.07 68.65 -19.75
CA ASN A 369 1.76 68.02 -19.57
C ASN A 369 1.57 66.96 -20.66
N ILE A 370 0.87 65.86 -20.37
CA ILE A 370 -0.23 65.27 -21.16
C ILE A 370 -0.83 64.06 -20.40
N LEU A 371 -2.16 64.03 -20.35
CA LEU A 371 -3.04 62.88 -20.06
C LEU A 371 -4.25 63.02 -21.04
N PRO A 372 -5.16 62.03 -21.21
CA PRO A 372 -5.01 60.71 -21.81
C PRO A 372 -5.95 60.45 -23.02
N THR A 373 -5.85 59.23 -23.57
CA THR A 373 -6.90 58.43 -24.25
C THR A 373 -7.17 58.73 -25.73
N THR A 374 -6.86 57.76 -26.62
CA THR A 374 -7.85 56.92 -27.31
C THR A 374 -7.20 56.03 -28.38
N THR A 375 -7.70 54.79 -28.44
CA THR A 375 -7.70 53.82 -29.54
C THR A 375 -7.68 54.42 -30.95
N VAL A 376 -6.84 53.87 -31.84
CA VAL A 376 -7.18 53.35 -33.19
C VAL A 376 -5.93 52.63 -33.72
N THR A 377 -6.06 51.36 -34.09
CA THR A 377 -5.02 50.62 -34.82
C THR A 377 -5.44 50.51 -36.29
N THR A 378 -4.72 51.17 -37.18
CA THR A 378 -4.76 50.94 -38.62
C THR A 378 -3.45 50.26 -39.04
N SER A 379 -3.57 49.14 -39.77
CA SER A 379 -2.45 48.42 -40.37
C SER A 379 -2.57 48.46 -41.89
N THR A 380 -1.48 48.88 -42.54
CA THR A 380 -1.31 49.08 -43.98
C THR A 380 -0.58 47.90 -44.65
N LYS A 381 -1.25 47.33 -45.67
CA LYS A 381 -0.78 46.97 -47.03
C LYS A 381 0.71 46.63 -47.32
N ARG A 382 0.91 45.44 -47.92
CA ARG A 382 1.66 45.05 -49.17
C ARG A 382 1.87 43.51 -49.10
N SER A 383 1.90 42.66 -50.13
CA SER A 383 1.85 42.73 -51.61
C SER A 383 1.65 41.29 -52.16
N HIS A 384 0.94 41.19 -53.29
CA HIS A 384 0.78 40.12 -54.31
C HIS A 384 1.60 38.81 -54.28
N GLN A 385 0.95 37.68 -54.58
CA GLN A 385 0.94 37.06 -55.93
C GLN A 385 -0.10 35.91 -56.09
N HIS A 386 -0.51 35.74 -57.36
CA HIS A 386 -1.61 34.94 -57.92
C HIS A 386 -1.42 33.42 -57.89
N THR A 387 -2.52 32.66 -57.84
CA THR A 387 -2.92 31.71 -58.91
C THR A 387 -4.33 31.14 -58.68
N HIS A 388 -4.91 30.64 -59.77
CA HIS A 388 -6.34 30.54 -60.09
C HIS A 388 -7.05 29.30 -59.53
N SER A 389 -8.35 29.41 -59.23
CA SER A 389 -9.38 28.56 -59.87
C SER A 389 -10.81 28.94 -59.45
N SER A 390 -11.70 28.82 -60.44
CA SER A 390 -13.04 29.36 -60.54
C SER A 390 -14.11 28.43 -59.96
N SER A 391 -15.12 28.97 -59.26
CA SER A 391 -16.54 28.67 -59.50
C SER A 391 -17.45 29.56 -58.63
N SER A 392 -18.63 29.79 -59.16
CA SER A 392 -19.50 30.97 -59.09
C SER A 392 -20.17 31.28 -57.75
N PHE A 393 -20.15 32.57 -57.40
CA PHE A 393 -21.14 33.25 -56.56
C PHE A 393 -22.23 33.84 -57.45
N ASP A 394 -23.49 33.71 -57.02
CA ASP A 394 -24.55 34.68 -57.35
C ASP A 394 -25.23 35.13 -56.05
N ILE A 395 -25.30 36.45 -55.89
CA ILE A 395 -25.89 37.16 -54.75
C ILE A 395 -27.41 37.24 -54.96
N PRO A 396 -28.24 36.91 -53.95
CA PRO A 396 -29.68 36.99 -54.06
C PRO A 396 -30.19 38.44 -53.93
N SER A 397 -31.13 38.76 -54.81
CA SER A 397 -31.99 39.95 -54.83
C SER A 397 -32.99 39.98 -53.65
N PRO A 398 -33.64 41.13 -53.36
CA PRO A 398 -34.50 41.33 -52.19
C PRO A 398 -35.69 40.36 -52.15
N PRO A 399 -36.17 39.98 -50.95
CA PRO A 399 -37.16 38.92 -50.81
C PRO A 399 -38.49 39.38 -51.40
N ARG A 400 -38.83 38.82 -52.56
CA ARG A 400 -40.19 38.88 -53.07
C ARG A 400 -41.10 38.15 -52.08
N LYS A 401 -42.21 38.81 -51.76
CA LYS A 401 -43.36 38.31 -50.99
C LYS A 401 -43.77 36.95 -51.58
N ARG A 402 -43.28 35.88 -50.97
CA ARG A 402 -43.63 34.50 -51.30
C ARG A 402 -44.90 34.21 -50.51
N ASP A 403 -45.99 33.97 -51.22
CA ASP A 403 -47.17 33.35 -50.64
C ASP A 403 -46.77 31.95 -50.16
N VAL A 404 -46.31 31.88 -48.91
CA VAL A 404 -46.10 30.63 -48.20
C VAL A 404 -47.49 30.11 -47.89
N ALA A 405 -47.95 29.16 -48.71
CA ALA A 405 -49.07 28.32 -48.34
C ALA A 405 -48.85 27.84 -46.90
N PRO A 406 -49.86 27.92 -46.01
CA PRO A 406 -49.70 27.57 -44.61
C PRO A 406 -49.13 26.17 -44.55
N ALA A 407 -47.92 26.03 -44.00
CA ALA A 407 -47.32 24.72 -43.75
C ALA A 407 -48.39 23.94 -42.99
N ALA A 408 -48.95 22.93 -43.65
CA ALA A 408 -50.01 22.13 -43.08
C ALA A 408 -49.45 21.61 -41.76
N LEU A 409 -50.08 22.05 -40.66
CA LEU A 409 -49.79 21.58 -39.32
C LEU A 409 -50.15 20.10 -39.29
N CYS A 410 -49.26 19.24 -39.77
CA CYS A 410 -49.40 17.81 -39.62
C CYS A 410 -49.36 17.53 -38.13
N SER A 411 -50.44 16.94 -37.62
CA SER A 411 -50.48 16.45 -36.26
C SER A 411 -49.32 15.45 -36.08
N PRO A 412 -48.60 15.49 -34.95
CA PRO A 412 -47.54 14.54 -34.68
C PRO A 412 -48.09 13.12 -34.73
N ASP A 413 -47.26 12.17 -35.18
CA ASP A 413 -47.64 10.76 -35.25
C ASP A 413 -48.21 10.29 -33.91
N ARG A 414 -49.46 9.84 -33.96
CA ARG A 414 -50.28 9.63 -32.77
C ARG A 414 -49.73 8.51 -31.89
N ASP A 415 -49.11 7.49 -32.50
CA ASP A 415 -48.59 6.35 -31.76
C ASP A 415 -47.22 6.65 -31.15
N ARG A 416 -46.36 7.39 -31.86
CA ARG A 416 -45.13 7.96 -31.28
C ARG A 416 -45.45 8.93 -30.14
N LEU A 417 -46.47 9.78 -30.28
CA LEU A 417 -46.89 10.69 -29.21
C LEU A 417 -47.42 9.91 -28.00
N LYS A 418 -48.26 8.88 -28.19
CA LYS A 418 -48.72 8.02 -27.09
C LYS A 418 -47.56 7.33 -26.39
N GLU A 419 -46.56 6.85 -27.12
CA GLU A 419 -45.41 6.18 -26.52
C GLU A 419 -44.53 7.14 -25.74
N VAL A 420 -44.25 8.33 -26.29
CA VAL A 420 -43.52 9.38 -25.56
C VAL A 420 -44.32 9.88 -24.35
N LEU A 421 -45.65 9.98 -24.43
CA LEU A 421 -46.50 10.32 -23.27
C LEU A 421 -46.57 9.20 -22.24
N ARG A 422 -46.50 7.92 -22.65
CA ARG A 422 -46.46 6.78 -21.73
C ARG A 422 -45.11 6.71 -21.01
N ILE A 423 -44.01 6.95 -21.73
CA ILE A 423 -42.65 6.98 -21.18
C ILE A 423 -42.45 8.23 -20.31
N GLY A 424 -42.85 9.42 -20.80
CA GLY A 424 -42.64 10.70 -20.12
C GLY A 424 -43.67 11.02 -19.03
N GLY A 425 -44.87 10.46 -19.11
CA GLY A 425 -45.93 10.62 -18.09
C GLY A 425 -45.93 9.53 -17.02
N GLY A 426 -45.25 8.40 -17.27
CA GLY A 426 -45.04 7.36 -16.26
C GLY A 426 -43.84 7.69 -15.38
N THR A 427 -44.06 8.20 -14.18
CA THR A 427 -42.97 8.37 -13.20
C THR A 427 -42.60 7.02 -12.59
N ASN A 428 -41.90 6.17 -13.36
CA ASN A 428 -41.20 5.02 -12.79
C ASN A 428 -39.87 5.50 -12.16
N LEU A 429 -39.99 6.42 -11.20
CA LEU A 429 -38.88 6.79 -10.34
C LEU A 429 -38.65 5.61 -9.41
N ASP A 430 -37.58 4.87 -9.64
CA ASP A 430 -37.12 3.89 -8.66
C ASP A 430 -36.65 4.64 -7.42
N MET A 431 -37.58 4.84 -6.47
CA MET A 431 -37.33 5.53 -5.21
C MET A 431 -36.11 4.94 -4.49
N LYS A 432 -35.80 3.65 -4.68
CA LYS A 432 -34.61 3.03 -4.07
C LYS A 432 -33.31 3.58 -4.67
N GLN A 433 -33.26 3.87 -5.97
CA GLN A 433 -32.11 4.54 -6.59
C GLN A 433 -31.98 5.98 -6.11
N VAL A 434 -33.10 6.67 -5.89
CA VAL A 434 -33.09 8.05 -5.38
C VAL A 434 -32.55 8.09 -3.95
N PHE A 435 -32.99 7.18 -3.08
CA PHE A 435 -32.49 7.09 -1.70
C PHE A 435 -31.05 6.55 -1.58
N GLY A 436 -30.52 5.91 -2.63
CA GLY A 436 -29.15 5.43 -2.67
C GLY A 436 -28.11 6.53 -2.92
N ARG A 437 -28.52 7.75 -3.27
CA ARG A 437 -27.61 8.85 -3.61
C ARG A 437 -27.47 9.84 -2.47
N GLN A 438 -26.22 10.16 -2.13
CA GLN A 438 -25.87 11.17 -1.14
C GLN A 438 -25.28 12.39 -1.86
N SER A 439 -25.92 13.55 -1.76
CA SER A 439 -25.37 14.83 -2.25
C SER A 439 -24.66 15.58 -1.13
N GLU A 440 -23.46 16.07 -1.42
CA GLU A 440 -22.59 16.80 -0.50
C GLU A 440 -22.06 18.08 -1.17
N ARG A 441 -22.00 19.18 -0.40
CA ARG A 441 -21.26 20.38 -0.82
C ARG A 441 -19.83 20.25 -0.34
N ILE A 442 -18.89 20.42 -1.27
CA ILE A 442 -17.49 20.12 -1.02
C ILE A 442 -16.56 21.28 -1.36
N HIS A 443 -15.40 21.28 -0.70
CA HIS A 443 -14.18 21.91 -1.23
C HIS A 443 -13.29 20.80 -1.79
N PHE A 444 -12.95 20.91 -3.08
CA PHE A 444 -12.13 19.93 -3.79
C PHE A 444 -10.71 20.46 -4.00
N TYR A 445 -9.72 19.73 -3.49
CA TYR A 445 -8.29 20.03 -3.55
C TYR A 445 -7.63 19.02 -4.48
N LEU A 446 -7.31 19.45 -5.70
CA LEU A 446 -6.65 18.60 -6.70
C LEU A 446 -5.22 18.30 -6.27
N VAL A 447 -4.79 17.04 -6.34
CA VAL A 447 -3.39 16.64 -6.11
C VAL A 447 -2.56 17.05 -7.33
N PRO A 448 -1.64 18.01 -7.18
CA PRO A 448 -0.88 18.52 -8.31
C PRO A 448 0.07 17.46 -8.88
N SER A 449 0.47 17.62 -10.14
CA SER A 449 1.59 16.86 -10.72
C SER A 449 2.82 17.75 -10.71
N ARG A 450 3.92 17.31 -10.09
CA ARG A 450 5.18 18.06 -10.06
C ARG A 450 6.36 17.19 -10.51
N PRO A 451 7.38 17.75 -11.18
CA PRO A 451 8.65 17.07 -11.35
C PRO A 451 9.26 16.73 -9.98
N ILE A 452 10.03 15.63 -9.89
CA ILE A 452 10.70 15.24 -8.65
C ILE A 452 11.66 16.35 -8.15
N THR A 453 12.28 17.10 -9.06
CA THR A 453 13.17 18.22 -8.73
C THR A 453 12.48 19.32 -7.93
N ASP A 454 11.18 19.53 -8.16
CA ASP A 454 10.40 20.50 -7.40
C ASP A 454 10.10 19.97 -5.99
N LEU A 455 9.87 18.66 -5.85
CA LEU A 455 9.61 18.03 -4.55
C LEU A 455 10.81 18.09 -3.61
N LEU A 456 12.02 18.11 -4.17
CA LEU A 456 13.27 18.25 -3.44
C LEU A 456 13.52 19.68 -2.94
N LEU A 457 12.64 20.64 -3.25
CA LEU A 457 12.66 21.98 -2.69
C LEU A 457 11.77 22.04 -1.45
N ASP A 458 12.23 22.75 -0.40
CA ASP A 458 11.61 22.81 0.94
C ASP A 458 10.09 23.00 0.98
N LYS A 459 9.54 23.73 -0.01
CA LYS A 459 8.13 24.11 -0.05
C LYS A 459 7.19 23.00 -0.53
N TYR A 460 7.68 21.96 -1.20
CA TYR A 460 6.81 21.04 -1.96
C TYR A 460 6.92 19.56 -1.58
N HIS A 461 7.61 19.24 -0.48
CA HIS A 461 7.81 17.87 0.02
C HIS A 461 6.51 17.07 0.23
N SER A 462 5.41 17.75 0.49
CA SER A 462 4.09 17.11 0.65
C SER A 462 2.99 17.95 0.03
N PHE A 463 1.95 17.27 -0.41
CA PHE A 463 0.66 17.88 -0.69
C PHE A 463 0.04 18.34 0.63
N SER A 464 -0.39 19.60 0.70
CA SER A 464 -1.05 20.19 1.87
C SER A 464 -2.32 20.93 1.47
N VAL A 465 -3.41 20.68 2.20
CA VAL A 465 -4.70 21.37 2.00
C VAL A 465 -4.67 22.83 2.45
N ASP A 466 -3.70 23.21 3.29
CA ASP A 466 -3.56 24.60 3.77
C ASP A 466 -2.99 25.52 2.69
N THR A 467 -2.17 24.96 1.79
CA THR A 467 -1.48 25.70 0.73
C THR A 467 -2.02 25.39 -0.67
N ALA A 468 -2.76 24.29 -0.82
CA ALA A 468 -3.37 23.92 -2.10
C ALA A 468 -4.58 24.79 -2.43
N GLU A 469 -4.68 25.16 -3.71
CA GLU A 469 -5.88 25.77 -4.26
C GLU A 469 -7.03 24.76 -4.24
N TRP A 470 -8.26 25.25 -4.03
CA TRP A 470 -9.44 24.43 -3.99
C TRP A 470 -10.57 25.02 -4.83
N SER A 471 -11.44 24.13 -5.31
CA SER A 471 -12.66 24.49 -6.04
C SER A 471 -13.88 24.11 -5.22
N MET A 472 -14.86 25.00 -5.15
CA MET A 472 -16.17 24.67 -4.57
C MET A 472 -16.96 23.80 -5.55
N GLY A 473 -17.70 22.83 -5.04
CA GLY A 473 -18.58 22.01 -5.87
C GLY A 473 -19.62 21.21 -5.12
N GLU A 474 -20.36 20.42 -5.89
CA GLU A 474 -21.29 19.41 -5.42
C GLU A 474 -20.78 18.02 -5.81
N LEU A 475 -20.83 17.11 -4.85
CA LEU A 475 -20.48 15.70 -5.00
C LEU A 475 -21.73 14.85 -4.76
N ILE A 476 -22.12 14.05 -5.75
CA ILE A 476 -23.18 13.06 -5.61
C ILE A 476 -22.53 11.68 -5.55
N VAL A 477 -22.67 10.98 -4.43
CA VAL A 477 -22.11 9.64 -4.23
C VAL A 477 -23.22 8.59 -4.33
N ASP A 478 -23.03 7.57 -5.16
CA ASP A 478 -23.91 6.40 -5.16
C ASP A 478 -23.50 5.43 -4.05
N THR A 479 -24.24 5.50 -2.94
CA THR A 479 -24.05 4.65 -1.76
C THR A 479 -24.82 3.34 -1.83
N SER A 480 -25.57 3.10 -2.93
CA SER A 480 -26.24 1.82 -3.15
C SER A 480 -25.23 0.68 -3.36
N PRO A 481 -25.66 -0.59 -3.19
CA PRO A 481 -24.81 -1.73 -3.53
C PRO A 481 -24.35 -1.75 -4.99
N GLN A 482 -25.11 -1.15 -5.91
CA GLN A 482 -24.74 -1.02 -7.33
C GLN A 482 -23.67 0.07 -7.54
N GLY A 483 -23.68 1.10 -6.69
CA GLY A 483 -22.68 2.16 -6.70
C GLY A 483 -21.32 1.70 -6.15
N LEU A 484 -21.28 0.64 -5.33
CA LEU A 484 -20.05 0.06 -4.80
C LEU A 484 -19.31 -0.73 -5.90
N ILE A 485 -18.29 -0.11 -6.48
CA ILE A 485 -17.50 -0.69 -7.58
C ILE A 485 -16.32 -1.51 -7.09
N GLY A 486 -15.88 -1.33 -5.84
CA GLY A 486 -14.78 -2.09 -5.29
C GLY A 486 -14.64 -1.99 -3.78
N VAL A 487 -14.12 -3.05 -3.17
CA VAL A 487 -13.74 -3.10 -1.75
C VAL A 487 -12.30 -3.58 -1.68
N GLY A 488 -11.37 -2.65 -1.49
CA GLY A 488 -9.95 -2.96 -1.28
C GLY A 488 -9.68 -3.42 0.16
N GLY A 489 -8.40 -3.58 0.49
CA GLY A 489 -7.98 -3.94 1.85
C GLY A 489 -8.42 -2.93 2.91
N PHE A 490 -8.34 -1.63 2.57
CA PHE A 490 -8.52 -0.53 3.53
C PHE A 490 -9.53 0.53 3.08
N LYS A 491 -9.96 0.52 1.80
CA LYS A 491 -10.83 1.53 1.19
C LYS A 491 -12.01 0.88 0.45
N THR A 492 -13.16 1.54 0.47
CA THR A 492 -14.29 1.27 -0.43
C THR A 492 -14.25 2.26 -1.57
N ALA A 493 -14.51 1.81 -2.80
CA ALA A 493 -14.65 2.64 -3.98
C ALA A 493 -16.11 2.64 -4.45
N HIS A 494 -16.67 3.83 -4.60
CA HIS A 494 -18.02 4.05 -5.08
C HIS A 494 -18.01 4.87 -6.37
N THR A 495 -19.02 4.68 -7.22
CA THR A 495 -19.28 5.62 -8.31
C THR A 495 -19.84 6.91 -7.72
N GLY A 496 -19.39 8.05 -8.22
CA GLY A 496 -19.97 9.35 -7.91
C GLY A 496 -19.94 10.28 -9.10
N TRP A 497 -20.50 11.47 -8.89
CA TRP A 497 -20.53 12.53 -9.88
C TRP A 497 -20.16 13.86 -9.25
N LEU A 498 -19.26 14.57 -9.92
CA LEU A 498 -18.67 15.82 -9.45
C LEU A 498 -19.12 16.98 -10.35
N THR A 499 -19.60 18.05 -9.73
CA THR A 499 -19.86 19.32 -10.41
C THR A 499 -19.14 20.44 -9.68
N LEU A 500 -18.11 21.01 -10.30
CA LEU A 500 -17.36 22.14 -9.73
C LEU A 500 -17.94 23.47 -10.24
N MET A 501 -17.97 24.49 -9.38
CA MET A 501 -18.43 25.84 -9.75
C MET A 501 -17.52 26.52 -10.77
N ALA A 502 -16.22 26.22 -10.71
CA ALA A 502 -15.22 26.64 -11.67
C ALA A 502 -14.49 25.39 -12.19
N PRO A 503 -15.02 24.74 -13.25
CA PRO A 503 -14.44 23.53 -13.80
C PRO A 503 -12.98 23.74 -14.24
N PRO A 504 -12.04 22.87 -13.86
CA PRO A 504 -10.70 22.87 -14.44
C PRO A 504 -10.77 22.48 -15.93
N LYS A 505 -9.72 22.77 -16.69
CA LYS A 505 -9.67 22.42 -18.11
C LYS A 505 -9.59 20.91 -18.37
N ILE A 506 -8.97 20.17 -17.44
CA ILE A 506 -8.66 18.74 -17.55
C ILE A 506 -8.80 18.13 -16.14
N GLY A 507 -9.16 16.85 -16.07
CA GLY A 507 -9.26 16.08 -14.82
C GLY A 507 -10.66 16.10 -14.20
N PRO A 508 -10.80 15.58 -12.96
CA PRO A 508 -12.08 15.44 -12.28
C PRO A 508 -12.81 16.78 -12.13
N GLY A 509 -14.08 16.80 -12.58
CA GLY A 509 -14.94 17.97 -12.53
C GLY A 509 -14.70 18.97 -13.65
N SER A 510 -13.94 18.60 -14.69
CA SER A 510 -13.75 19.43 -15.90
C SER A 510 -15.03 19.61 -16.72
N VAL A 511 -15.98 18.70 -16.56
CA VAL A 511 -17.34 18.80 -17.08
C VAL A 511 -18.36 18.80 -15.95
N ALA A 512 -19.55 19.36 -16.19
CA ALA A 512 -20.64 19.26 -15.23
C ALA A 512 -21.08 17.80 -15.09
N HIS A 513 -21.37 17.37 -13.85
CA HIS A 513 -21.80 16.01 -13.56
C HIS A 513 -20.76 14.95 -14.00
N ASP A 514 -19.48 15.28 -13.89
CA ASP A 514 -18.36 14.42 -14.28
C ASP A 514 -18.36 13.12 -13.47
N LYS A 515 -18.28 11.97 -14.14
CA LYS A 515 -18.31 10.66 -13.48
C LYS A 515 -16.95 10.38 -12.88
N ILE A 516 -16.92 10.06 -11.59
CA ILE A 516 -15.69 9.88 -10.82
C ILE A 516 -15.76 8.64 -9.93
N VAL A 517 -14.61 8.25 -9.38
CA VAL A 517 -14.52 7.29 -8.29
C VAL A 517 -14.41 8.02 -6.97
N VAL A 518 -15.21 7.62 -6.00
CA VAL A 518 -15.24 8.16 -4.63
C VAL A 518 -14.72 7.10 -3.67
N LYS A 519 -13.54 7.34 -3.10
CA LYS A 519 -12.89 6.42 -2.17
C LYS A 519 -13.01 6.90 -0.73
N ARG A 520 -13.26 5.96 0.17
CA ARG A 520 -13.29 6.20 1.62
C ARG A 520 -12.64 5.05 2.39
N PRO A 521 -11.83 5.36 3.41
CA PRO A 521 -11.24 4.33 4.26
C PRO A 521 -12.33 3.63 5.09
N TYR A 522 -12.06 2.41 5.50
CA TYR A 522 -12.92 1.65 6.39
C TYR A 522 -12.11 0.69 7.27
N HIS A 523 -12.73 0.24 8.36
CA HIS A 523 -12.25 -0.90 9.12
C HIS A 523 -13.31 -2.01 9.17
N LYS A 524 -12.83 -3.23 9.33
CA LYS A 524 -13.67 -4.44 9.41
C LYS A 524 -14.11 -4.65 10.85
N VAL A 525 -15.41 -4.70 11.08
CA VAL A 525 -16.01 -5.03 12.37
C VAL A 525 -16.59 -6.44 12.31
N PHE A 526 -15.90 -7.38 12.93
CA PHE A 526 -16.33 -8.78 13.00
C PHE A 526 -17.42 -8.97 14.05
N ALA A 527 -18.36 -9.89 13.81
CA ALA A 527 -19.45 -10.17 14.76
C ALA A 527 -18.92 -10.70 16.11
N THR A 528 -17.81 -11.45 16.07
CA THR A 528 -17.07 -11.94 17.23
C THR A 528 -15.67 -11.34 17.23
N PRO A 529 -15.25 -10.59 18.28
CA PRO A 529 -13.96 -9.91 18.32
C PRO A 529 -12.75 -10.84 18.16
N THR A 530 -12.89 -12.12 18.48
CA THR A 530 -11.80 -13.11 18.49
C THR A 530 -11.54 -13.78 17.15
N THR A 531 -12.38 -13.53 16.13
CA THR A 531 -12.25 -14.17 14.81
C THR A 531 -11.92 -13.13 13.76
N THR A 532 -10.71 -13.19 13.20
CA THR A 532 -10.32 -12.43 12.00
C THR A 532 -10.84 -13.05 10.71
N THR A 533 -11.38 -14.27 10.79
CA THR A 533 -11.99 -15.01 9.69
C THR A 533 -13.49 -15.12 9.94
N GLY A 534 -14.29 -14.51 9.05
CA GLY A 534 -15.75 -14.52 9.17
C GLY A 534 -16.41 -13.31 8.54
N PRO A 535 -17.76 -13.26 8.53
CA PRO A 535 -18.49 -12.11 8.05
C PRO A 535 -18.15 -10.88 8.89
N TYR A 536 -17.87 -9.78 8.22
CA TYR A 536 -17.60 -8.49 8.84
C TYR A 536 -18.54 -7.43 8.30
N LYS A 537 -18.76 -6.40 9.11
CA LYS A 537 -19.41 -5.15 8.71
C LYS A 537 -18.34 -4.11 8.39
N ILE A 538 -18.58 -3.31 7.36
CA ILE A 538 -17.77 -2.16 7.03
C ILE A 538 -18.17 -1.02 7.97
N ALA A 539 -17.23 -0.56 8.80
CA ALA A 539 -17.40 0.61 9.65
C ALA A 539 -16.48 1.75 9.18
N ARG A 540 -16.94 2.99 9.40
CA ARG A 540 -16.20 4.20 9.04
C ARG A 540 -15.34 4.64 10.22
N TYR A 541 -14.16 5.18 9.92
CA TYR A 541 -13.32 5.76 10.95
C TYR A 541 -13.91 7.08 11.45
N SER A 542 -13.36 7.61 12.55
CA SER A 542 -13.63 8.99 12.95
C SER A 542 -13.16 9.94 11.84
N LEU A 543 -13.73 11.16 11.76
CA LEU A 543 -13.36 12.11 10.72
C LEU A 543 -11.86 12.45 10.74
N VAL A 544 -11.25 12.56 11.93
CA VAL A 544 -9.83 12.85 12.09
C VAL A 544 -8.97 11.72 11.52
N ASP A 545 -9.34 10.47 11.82
CA ASP A 545 -8.64 9.29 11.30
C ASP A 545 -8.86 9.12 9.78
N GLU A 546 -10.07 9.37 9.27
CA GLU A 546 -10.34 9.35 7.82
C GLU A 546 -9.50 10.39 7.10
N LEU A 547 -9.43 11.61 7.65
CA LEU A 547 -8.65 12.71 7.08
C LEU A 547 -7.16 12.38 7.05
N SER A 548 -6.60 11.91 8.17
CA SER A 548 -5.19 11.51 8.24
C SER A 548 -4.85 10.43 7.20
N ARG A 549 -5.68 9.39 7.11
CA ARG A 549 -5.49 8.29 6.14
C ARG A 549 -5.59 8.77 4.69
N LEU A 550 -6.63 9.53 4.35
CA LEU A 550 -6.80 10.02 2.98
C LEU A 550 -5.75 11.05 2.57
N PHE A 551 -5.26 11.86 3.51
CA PHE A 551 -4.16 12.78 3.26
C PHE A 551 -2.86 12.04 2.94
N LYS A 552 -2.62 10.91 3.61
CA LYS A 552 -1.52 10.01 3.30
C LYS A 552 -1.63 9.43 1.89
N GLU A 553 -2.81 8.92 1.53
CA GLU A 553 -3.10 8.39 0.20
C GLU A 553 -2.93 9.46 -0.90
N ALA A 554 -3.38 10.70 -0.65
CA ALA A 554 -3.18 11.81 -1.55
C ALA A 554 -1.68 12.14 -1.74
N ASN A 555 -0.88 12.04 -0.66
CA ASN A 555 0.57 12.18 -0.75
C ASN A 555 1.24 11.03 -1.49
N VAL A 556 0.76 9.79 -1.36
CA VAL A 556 1.26 8.65 -2.16
C VAL A 556 0.99 8.89 -3.63
N LEU A 557 -0.21 9.32 -4.01
CA LEU A 557 -0.54 9.69 -5.39
C LEU A 557 0.34 10.85 -5.89
N TYR A 558 0.55 11.88 -5.07
CA TYR A 558 1.40 13.04 -5.38
C TYR A 558 2.82 12.61 -5.74
N TRP A 559 3.46 11.82 -4.88
CA TRP A 559 4.82 11.33 -5.10
C TRP A 559 4.90 10.32 -6.25
N ALA A 560 3.90 9.45 -6.43
CA ALA A 560 3.86 8.50 -7.53
C ALA A 560 3.79 9.20 -8.90
N LYS A 561 3.00 10.29 -9.02
CA LYS A 561 2.99 11.13 -10.23
C LYS A 561 4.37 11.71 -10.52
N SER A 562 5.07 12.20 -9.49
CA SER A 562 6.43 12.76 -9.63
C SER A 562 7.49 11.72 -10.00
N LEU A 563 7.44 10.53 -9.41
CA LEU A 563 8.36 9.43 -9.71
C LEU A 563 8.13 8.88 -11.12
N LEU A 564 6.87 8.72 -11.55
CA LEU A 564 6.58 8.31 -12.93
C LEU A 564 7.01 9.38 -13.95
N LYS A 565 6.85 10.66 -13.60
CA LYS A 565 7.38 11.76 -14.42
C LYS A 565 8.91 11.72 -14.52
N LEU A 566 9.62 11.48 -13.42
CA LEU A 566 11.07 11.26 -13.42
C LEU A 566 11.46 10.13 -14.40
N THR A 567 10.71 9.03 -14.38
CA THR A 567 10.92 7.90 -15.29
C THR A 567 10.81 8.32 -16.76
N TYR A 568 9.74 9.01 -17.14
CA TYR A 568 9.58 9.45 -18.53
C TYR A 568 10.60 10.52 -18.95
N ASP A 569 10.88 11.50 -18.10
CA ASP A 569 11.90 12.52 -18.38
C ASP A 569 13.30 11.89 -18.55
N PHE A 570 13.57 10.77 -17.86
CA PHE A 570 14.78 9.97 -18.09
C PHE A 570 14.75 9.23 -19.43
N ILE A 571 13.66 8.49 -19.71
CA ILE A 571 13.48 7.75 -20.96
C ILE A 571 13.63 8.69 -22.17
N ASP A 572 12.93 9.81 -22.16
CA ASP A 572 12.89 10.76 -23.28
C ASP A 572 14.28 11.36 -23.56
N ARG A 573 15.07 11.64 -22.50
CA ARG A 573 16.45 12.09 -22.65
C ARG A 573 17.36 11.02 -23.24
N CYS A 574 17.25 9.78 -22.78
CA CYS A 574 18.03 8.66 -23.32
C CYS A 574 17.70 8.40 -24.79
N VAL A 575 16.41 8.36 -25.15
CA VAL A 575 15.97 8.18 -26.53
C VAL A 575 16.44 9.32 -27.43
N ALA A 576 16.32 10.58 -26.98
CA ALA A 576 16.78 11.74 -27.75
C ALA A 576 18.30 11.79 -27.92
N SER A 577 19.06 11.19 -27.00
CA SER A 577 20.54 11.16 -27.03
C SER A 577 21.12 9.93 -27.73
N SER A 578 20.28 8.92 -28.01
CA SER A 578 20.71 7.67 -28.64
C SER A 578 20.87 7.83 -30.15
N SER A 579 21.90 7.21 -30.72
CA SER A 579 22.07 7.12 -32.18
C SER A 579 21.07 6.16 -32.84
N GLU A 580 20.55 5.19 -32.07
CA GLU A 580 19.59 4.21 -32.53
C GLU A 580 18.27 4.35 -31.77
N PRO A 581 17.10 4.22 -32.43
CA PRO A 581 15.83 4.22 -31.73
C PRO A 581 15.67 2.93 -30.89
N PRO A 582 14.85 2.96 -29.82
CA PRO A 582 14.55 1.75 -29.06
C PRO A 582 13.90 0.70 -29.97
N PRO A 583 14.29 -0.59 -29.89
CA PRO A 583 13.74 -1.66 -30.73
C PRO A 583 12.33 -2.10 -30.29
N PHE A 584 11.70 -1.36 -29.39
CA PHE A 584 10.40 -1.66 -28.80
C PHE A 584 9.58 -0.36 -28.65
N PRO A 585 8.24 -0.46 -28.64
CA PRO A 585 7.41 0.67 -28.27
C PRO A 585 7.58 1.00 -26.78
N ILE A 586 7.51 2.28 -26.44
CA ILE A 586 7.52 2.77 -25.07
C ILE A 586 6.07 3.14 -24.69
N PRO A 587 5.40 2.34 -23.84
CA PRO A 587 4.07 2.67 -23.36
C PRO A 587 4.02 4.05 -22.72
N ARG A 588 2.89 4.75 -22.90
CA ARG A 588 2.62 6.05 -22.27
C ARG A 588 1.37 5.93 -21.41
N VAL A 589 1.60 5.79 -20.12
CA VAL A 589 0.57 5.75 -19.08
C VAL A 589 0.75 6.89 -18.10
N ARG A 590 -0.30 7.20 -17.35
CA ARG A 590 -0.25 8.14 -16.23
C ARG A 590 -1.10 7.63 -15.07
N PHE A 591 -0.83 8.11 -13.87
CA PHE A 591 -1.81 7.99 -12.79
C PHE A 591 -3.04 8.85 -13.09
N VAL A 592 -4.19 8.42 -12.58
CA VAL A 592 -5.42 9.20 -12.59
C VAL A 592 -5.18 10.57 -11.96
N GLU A 593 -5.85 11.58 -12.48
CA GLU A 593 -6.00 12.83 -11.77
C GLU A 593 -6.94 12.58 -10.58
N GLY A 594 -6.58 13.11 -9.42
CA GLY A 594 -7.30 12.85 -8.18
C GLY A 594 -7.09 13.95 -7.16
N GLY A 595 -7.92 13.98 -6.13
CA GLY A 595 -7.93 15.05 -5.14
C GLY A 595 -8.70 14.72 -3.87
N LEU A 596 -8.51 15.52 -2.83
CA LEU A 596 -9.29 15.43 -1.60
C LEU A 596 -10.53 16.29 -1.69
N ALA A 597 -11.67 15.74 -1.28
CA ALA A 597 -12.91 16.50 -1.11
C ALA A 597 -13.31 16.55 0.36
N LEU A 598 -13.40 17.74 0.92
CA LEU A 598 -13.94 17.98 2.27
C LEU A 598 -15.41 18.39 2.14
N ALA A 599 -16.32 17.59 2.69
CA ALA A 599 -17.75 17.87 2.72
C ALA A 599 -18.15 18.60 4.00
N TYR A 600 -19.05 19.58 3.87
CA TYR A 600 -19.48 20.43 4.98
C TYR A 600 -20.97 20.26 5.27
N PHE A 601 -21.37 20.44 6.54
CA PHE A 601 -22.78 20.40 6.92
C PHE A 601 -23.60 21.45 6.16
N GLN A 602 -24.67 21.00 5.52
CA GLN A 602 -25.73 21.85 5.00
C GLN A 602 -26.69 22.16 6.14
N GLY A 603 -26.41 23.22 6.90
CA GLY A 603 -27.34 23.77 7.89
C GLY A 603 -27.56 25.25 7.62
N ASP A 604 -28.80 25.70 7.78
CA ASP A 604 -29.14 27.13 7.82
C ASP A 604 -28.28 27.79 8.89
N ARG A 605 -27.23 28.48 8.46
CA ARG A 605 -26.32 29.19 9.36
C ARG A 605 -27.16 30.20 10.12
N LYS A 606 -27.25 30.05 11.45
CA LYS A 606 -27.61 31.18 12.29
C LYS A 606 -26.57 32.29 12.05
N PRO A 607 -26.99 33.55 11.80
CA PRO A 607 -26.06 34.66 11.63
C PRO A 607 -25.12 34.73 12.83
N GLY A 608 -23.82 34.49 12.62
CA GLY A 608 -22.77 34.50 13.66
C GLY A 608 -22.15 33.15 14.03
N GLY A 609 -22.60 32.03 13.46
CA GLY A 609 -21.95 30.73 13.67
C GLY A 609 -20.58 30.62 12.98
N LYS A 610 -19.56 30.12 13.71
CA LYS A 610 -18.22 29.81 13.17
C LYS A 610 -18.30 28.96 11.90
N THR A 611 -17.31 29.11 11.02
CA THR A 611 -17.11 28.42 9.74
C THR A 611 -17.54 26.94 9.83
N GLY A 612 -18.29 26.48 8.82
CA GLY A 612 -18.97 25.18 8.85
C GLY A 612 -18.04 24.02 9.20
N SER A 613 -18.48 23.16 10.11
CA SER A 613 -17.75 21.95 10.50
C SER A 613 -17.72 20.96 9.31
N THR A 614 -16.55 20.41 9.03
CA THR A 614 -16.39 19.31 8.07
C THR A 614 -17.13 18.08 8.59
N ARG A 615 -17.89 17.42 7.72
CA ARG A 615 -18.67 16.22 8.04
C ARG A 615 -18.01 14.93 7.54
N ALA A 616 -17.41 14.99 6.37
CA ALA A 616 -16.79 13.83 5.72
C ALA A 616 -15.62 14.27 4.85
N VAL A 617 -14.72 13.34 4.58
CA VAL A 617 -13.62 13.50 3.63
C VAL A 617 -13.64 12.34 2.64
N PHE A 618 -13.31 12.64 1.39
CA PHE A 618 -13.26 11.66 0.30
C PHE A 618 -11.98 11.85 -0.51
N LEU A 619 -11.46 10.76 -1.05
CA LEU A 619 -10.48 10.79 -2.14
C LEU A 619 -11.25 10.59 -3.44
N LEU A 620 -11.22 11.59 -4.31
CA LEU A 620 -11.89 11.57 -5.61
C LEU A 620 -10.86 11.32 -6.70
N GLU A 621 -11.19 10.47 -7.66
CA GLU A 621 -10.32 10.15 -8.79
C GLU A 621 -11.11 10.13 -10.10
N GLU A 622 -10.41 10.34 -11.21
CA GLU A 622 -10.97 10.08 -12.55
C GLU A 622 -11.55 8.66 -12.62
N PHE A 623 -12.71 8.54 -13.25
CA PHE A 623 -13.27 7.24 -13.53
C PHE A 623 -12.49 6.58 -14.68
N ILE A 624 -11.87 5.44 -14.41
CA ILE A 624 -11.25 4.61 -15.44
C ILE A 624 -12.40 3.91 -16.17
N ASP A 625 -12.81 4.47 -17.31
CA ASP A 625 -13.77 3.79 -18.17
C ASP A 625 -13.08 2.62 -18.83
N SER A 626 -13.58 1.42 -18.56
CA SER A 626 -12.91 0.23 -19.00
C SER A 626 -13.09 -0.02 -20.50
N ASP A 627 -14.03 0.59 -21.22
CA ASP A 627 -14.32 0.26 -22.64
C ASP A 627 -14.41 -1.27 -22.93
N GLY A 628 -14.66 -2.09 -21.89
CA GLY A 628 -14.62 -3.57 -21.95
C GLY A 628 -13.31 -4.24 -21.52
N GLU A 629 -12.25 -3.50 -21.23
CA GLU A 629 -11.02 -3.98 -20.56
C GLU A 629 -11.24 -4.19 -19.06
N ASP A 630 -10.69 -5.27 -18.51
CA ASP A 630 -10.76 -5.48 -17.06
C ASP A 630 -9.81 -4.52 -16.32
N PHE A 631 -10.16 -4.17 -15.08
CA PHE A 631 -9.21 -3.53 -14.16
C PHE A 631 -8.12 -4.54 -13.80
N VAL A 632 -6.88 -4.25 -14.16
CA VAL A 632 -5.75 -5.18 -14.01
C VAL A 632 -4.78 -4.70 -12.94
N LYS A 633 -4.32 -5.63 -12.10
CA LYS A 633 -3.17 -5.45 -11.23
C LYS A 633 -1.94 -6.03 -11.91
N PHE A 634 -1.02 -5.17 -12.33
CA PHE A 634 0.15 -5.52 -13.13
C PHE A 634 1.34 -5.98 -12.28
N ILE A 635 1.57 -5.33 -11.14
CA ILE A 635 2.65 -5.62 -10.20
C ILE A 635 2.08 -5.62 -8.78
N HIS A 636 2.56 -6.51 -7.92
CA HIS A 636 2.17 -6.58 -6.51
C HIS A 636 3.19 -5.86 -5.62
N ASN A 637 2.78 -5.24 -4.52
CA ASN A 637 3.72 -4.58 -3.61
C ASN A 637 4.78 -5.48 -2.93
N MET A 638 4.70 -6.81 -3.09
CA MET A 638 5.63 -7.80 -2.54
C MET A 638 6.57 -8.38 -3.60
N ASP A 639 6.46 -7.96 -4.86
CA ASP A 639 7.22 -8.51 -5.97
C ASP A 639 7.56 -7.39 -6.98
N ALA A 640 8.79 -7.36 -7.47
CA ALA A 640 9.22 -6.42 -8.51
C ALA A 640 8.88 -6.92 -9.94
N ASN A 641 8.39 -8.14 -10.07
CA ASN A 641 8.14 -8.80 -11.33
C ASN A 641 6.66 -8.73 -11.75
N PRO A 642 6.37 -8.94 -13.06
CA PRO A 642 5.00 -8.97 -13.56
C PRO A 642 4.14 -10.04 -12.85
N LEU A 643 2.95 -9.64 -12.40
CA LEU A 643 1.94 -10.57 -11.85
C LEU A 643 1.16 -11.31 -12.97
N ILE A 644 1.23 -10.78 -14.19
CA ILE A 644 0.48 -11.26 -15.35
C ILE A 644 1.31 -12.34 -16.07
N ASP A 645 0.66 -13.43 -16.47
CA ASP A 645 1.31 -14.46 -17.29
C ASP A 645 1.64 -13.94 -18.70
N TYR A 646 2.72 -14.45 -19.30
CA TYR A 646 3.24 -13.96 -20.58
C TYR A 646 2.26 -13.98 -21.76
N ASP A 647 1.23 -14.82 -21.70
CA ASP A 647 0.21 -15.00 -22.75
C ASP A 647 -1.04 -14.12 -22.55
N LYS A 648 -1.09 -13.36 -21.44
CA LYS A 648 -2.26 -12.55 -21.09
C LYS A 648 -2.11 -11.09 -21.54
N TYR A 649 -3.25 -10.50 -21.84
CA TYR A 649 -3.36 -9.06 -22.11
C TYR A 649 -2.80 -8.25 -20.94
N GLY A 650 -2.01 -7.23 -21.24
CA GLY A 650 -1.33 -6.39 -20.25
C GLY A 650 0.06 -6.87 -19.82
N TYR A 651 0.52 -8.06 -20.25
CA TYR A 651 1.86 -8.54 -19.88
C TYR A 651 2.98 -7.60 -20.30
N ASP A 652 3.00 -7.15 -21.57
CA ASP A 652 4.01 -6.20 -22.05
C ASP A 652 4.04 -4.90 -21.22
N LEU A 653 2.87 -4.47 -20.72
CA LEU A 653 2.76 -3.30 -19.86
C LEU A 653 3.28 -3.58 -18.45
N ALA A 654 3.03 -4.77 -17.89
CA ALA A 654 3.62 -5.20 -16.63
C ALA A 654 5.15 -5.30 -16.71
N VAL A 655 5.69 -5.84 -17.82
CA VAL A 655 7.14 -5.87 -18.10
C VAL A 655 7.71 -4.44 -18.18
N PHE A 656 7.00 -3.53 -18.84
CA PHE A 656 7.36 -2.11 -18.84
C PHE A 656 7.36 -1.52 -17.43
N PHE A 657 6.38 -1.85 -16.57
CA PHE A 657 6.34 -1.37 -15.20
C PHE A 657 7.50 -1.89 -14.35
N SER A 658 7.92 -3.15 -14.47
CA SER A 658 9.13 -3.63 -13.79
C SER A 658 10.36 -2.82 -14.20
N PHE A 659 10.46 -2.42 -15.47
CA PHE A 659 11.51 -1.52 -15.93
C PHE A 659 11.40 -0.10 -15.34
N THR A 660 10.18 0.44 -15.19
CA THR A 660 10.00 1.73 -14.51
C THR A 660 10.46 1.69 -13.05
N GLN A 661 10.25 0.57 -12.35
CA GLN A 661 10.75 0.35 -10.99
C GLN A 661 12.27 0.40 -10.95
N HIS A 662 12.94 -0.26 -11.92
CA HIS A 662 14.39 -0.22 -12.04
C HIS A 662 14.91 1.21 -12.22
N ILE A 663 14.32 2.00 -13.14
CA ILE A 663 14.72 3.40 -13.32
C ILE A 663 14.56 4.17 -12.00
N GLN A 664 13.40 4.04 -11.33
CA GLN A 664 13.13 4.78 -10.10
C GLN A 664 14.11 4.37 -8.99
N TYR A 665 14.36 3.08 -8.82
CA TYR A 665 15.34 2.56 -7.89
C TYR A 665 16.74 3.14 -8.16
N ALA A 666 17.22 3.05 -9.39
CA ALA A 666 18.54 3.58 -9.77
C ALA A 666 18.62 5.11 -9.60
N LYS A 667 17.60 5.86 -10.04
CA LYS A 667 17.63 7.33 -10.06
C LYS A 667 17.33 7.98 -8.71
N THR A 668 16.73 7.26 -7.78
CA THR A 668 16.58 7.69 -6.39
C THR A 668 17.77 7.29 -5.52
N GLY A 669 18.83 6.69 -6.09
CA GLY A 669 19.96 6.22 -5.30
C GLY A 669 19.60 5.02 -4.43
N LYS A 670 18.78 4.10 -4.96
CA LYS A 670 18.29 2.88 -4.31
C LYS A 670 17.34 3.15 -3.12
N LEU A 671 16.76 4.36 -3.04
CA LEU A 671 15.94 4.77 -1.90
C LEU A 671 14.45 4.50 -2.08
N ALA A 672 13.91 4.58 -3.29
CA ALA A 672 12.47 4.42 -3.50
C ALA A 672 12.09 4.00 -4.93
N PHE A 673 10.97 3.30 -5.05
CA PHE A 673 10.28 3.07 -6.32
C PHE A 673 8.78 2.85 -6.09
N ILE A 674 8.01 2.99 -7.17
CA ILE A 674 6.57 2.72 -7.17
C ILE A 674 6.34 1.22 -7.32
N SER A 675 5.43 0.65 -6.54
CA SER A 675 4.88 -0.68 -6.76
C SER A 675 3.34 -0.63 -6.77
N ASP A 676 2.71 -1.79 -6.75
CA ASP A 676 1.25 -1.95 -6.82
C ASP A 676 0.62 -1.31 -8.05
N TYR A 677 1.30 -1.37 -9.21
CA TYR A 677 0.78 -0.87 -10.47
C TYR A 677 -0.54 -1.56 -10.82
N GLN A 678 -1.64 -0.79 -10.83
CA GLN A 678 -2.98 -1.29 -11.15
C GLN A 678 -3.83 -0.24 -11.86
N GLY A 679 -4.74 -0.68 -12.72
CA GLY A 679 -5.60 0.20 -13.52
C GLY A 679 -5.94 -0.39 -14.89
N SER A 680 -5.92 0.46 -15.90
CA SER A 680 -6.10 0.12 -17.32
C SER A 680 -4.77 0.23 -18.08
N THR A 681 -4.82 0.06 -19.40
CA THR A 681 -3.66 0.22 -20.28
C THR A 681 -3.16 1.66 -20.44
N THR A 682 -3.93 2.66 -20.00
CA THR A 682 -3.57 4.09 -20.13
C THR A 682 -3.59 4.85 -18.80
N LEU A 683 -4.45 4.43 -17.87
CA LEU A 683 -4.65 5.07 -16.56
C LEU A 683 -4.36 4.11 -15.41
N LEU A 684 -3.52 4.55 -14.48
CA LEU A 684 -3.16 3.85 -13.26
C LEU A 684 -3.80 4.50 -12.03
N THR A 685 -4.06 3.74 -10.97
CA THR A 685 -4.60 4.23 -9.70
C THR A 685 -4.00 3.46 -8.52
N ASP A 686 -4.27 3.92 -7.30
CA ASP A 686 -3.85 3.30 -6.04
C ASP A 686 -2.37 2.86 -6.05
N PRO A 687 -1.41 3.76 -6.34
CA PRO A 687 0.00 3.41 -6.27
C PRO A 687 0.41 3.05 -4.85
N GLN A 688 1.45 2.24 -4.71
CA GLN A 688 2.22 2.11 -3.48
C GLN A 688 3.64 2.63 -3.72
N ILE A 689 4.21 3.33 -2.75
CA ILE A 689 5.64 3.69 -2.78
C ILE A 689 6.35 2.79 -1.77
N LEU A 690 7.40 2.12 -2.21
CA LEU A 690 8.29 1.34 -1.37
C LEU A 690 9.56 2.15 -1.13
N THR A 691 10.02 2.21 0.12
CA THR A 691 11.22 2.96 0.51
C THR A 691 12.23 2.09 1.23
N HIS A 692 13.52 2.36 1.03
CA HIS A 692 14.59 1.73 1.78
C HIS A 692 14.45 2.02 3.29
N PRO A 693 14.80 1.09 4.21
CA PRO A 693 14.69 1.32 5.66
C PRO A 693 15.40 2.58 6.18
N SER A 694 16.44 3.04 5.48
CA SER A 694 17.16 4.27 5.85
C SER A 694 16.37 5.56 5.59
N VAL A 695 15.28 5.50 4.82
CA VAL A 695 14.43 6.68 4.57
C VAL A 695 13.57 6.98 5.80
N SER A 696 13.23 5.94 6.56
CA SER A 696 12.31 6.09 7.67
C SER A 696 12.94 6.42 9.01
N ASP A 697 14.27 6.31 9.13
CA ASP A 697 14.95 6.37 10.44
C ASP A 697 14.28 5.44 11.49
N GLY A 698 13.65 4.35 11.04
CA GLY A 698 12.88 3.41 11.86
C GLY A 698 11.38 3.76 12.06
N HIS A 699 10.88 4.82 11.42
CA HIS A 699 9.45 5.16 11.42
C HIS A 699 8.67 4.32 10.41
N LEU A 700 8.02 3.26 10.87
CA LEU A 700 7.27 2.28 10.05
C LEU A 700 6.09 2.83 9.22
N ASP A 701 5.81 4.14 9.24
CA ASP A 701 4.55 4.69 8.75
C ASP A 701 4.71 5.73 7.63
N ILE A 702 5.69 5.57 6.73
CA ILE A 702 5.85 6.47 5.57
C ILE A 702 5.18 5.86 4.34
N PHE A 703 4.43 6.68 3.59
CA PHE A 703 3.73 6.27 2.36
C PHE A 703 2.70 5.12 2.49
N GLY A 704 2.19 4.90 3.71
CA GLY A 704 1.03 4.04 3.96
C GLY A 704 1.42 2.63 4.37
N ASP A 705 0.41 1.88 4.80
CA ASP A 705 0.57 0.53 5.39
C ASP A 705 1.14 -0.50 4.39
N GLY A 706 1.18 -0.18 3.09
CA GLY A 706 1.72 -1.04 2.05
C GLY A 706 3.22 -0.86 1.78
N ASN A 707 3.91 0.02 2.51
CA ASN A 707 5.36 0.21 2.39
C ASN A 707 6.12 -0.96 3.04
N ILE A 708 6.77 -1.77 2.20
CA ILE A 708 7.52 -2.97 2.61
C ILE A 708 9.00 -2.70 2.38
N GLU A 709 9.69 -2.27 3.43
CA GLU A 709 11.07 -1.81 3.33
C GLU A 709 12.03 -2.93 2.87
N THR A 710 11.74 -4.18 3.24
CA THR A 710 12.56 -5.36 2.87
C THR A 710 12.63 -5.56 1.36
N THR A 711 11.54 -5.30 0.64
CA THR A 711 11.50 -5.44 -0.83
C THR A 711 12.46 -4.46 -1.51
N VAL A 712 12.69 -3.27 -0.93
CA VAL A 712 13.67 -2.32 -1.50
C VAL A 712 15.10 -2.78 -1.30
N SER A 713 15.42 -3.35 -0.13
CA SER A 713 16.74 -3.92 0.14
C SER A 713 17.03 -5.19 -0.67
N GLN A 714 16.00 -5.90 -1.11
CA GLN A 714 16.11 -7.12 -1.91
C GLN A 714 15.94 -6.88 -3.41
N PHE A 715 15.64 -5.65 -3.84
CA PHE A 715 15.29 -5.33 -5.23
C PHE A 715 16.31 -5.84 -6.24
N GLU A 716 17.61 -5.66 -5.99
CA GLU A 716 18.68 -6.09 -6.92
C GLU A 716 18.75 -7.63 -7.08
N LYS A 717 18.30 -8.37 -6.07
CA LYS A 717 18.25 -9.84 -6.08
C LYS A 717 16.97 -10.37 -6.72
N GLU A 718 15.86 -9.66 -6.53
CA GLU A 718 14.52 -10.12 -6.93
C GLU A 718 14.12 -9.60 -8.32
N HIS A 719 14.66 -8.47 -8.77
CA HIS A 719 14.30 -7.85 -10.04
C HIS A 719 14.95 -8.57 -11.23
N ILE A 720 14.12 -9.13 -12.11
CA ILE A 720 14.59 -9.75 -13.35
C ILE A 720 14.66 -8.71 -14.47
N CYS A 721 15.88 -8.34 -14.86
CA CYS A 721 16.10 -7.37 -15.95
C CYS A 721 15.52 -7.86 -17.28
N ASN A 722 14.62 -7.06 -17.87
CA ASN A 722 13.90 -7.39 -19.10
C ASN A 722 14.42 -6.61 -20.34
N LYS A 723 13.73 -6.74 -21.48
CA LYS A 723 14.10 -6.11 -22.76
C LYS A 723 14.30 -4.60 -22.67
N TYR A 724 13.55 -3.91 -21.81
CA TYR A 724 13.70 -2.48 -21.59
C TYR A 724 14.95 -2.18 -20.77
N CYS A 725 15.14 -2.86 -19.63
CA CYS A 725 16.32 -2.67 -18.76
C CYS A 725 17.64 -2.90 -19.51
N LYS A 726 17.65 -3.88 -20.42
CA LYS A 726 18.83 -4.32 -21.19
C LYS A 726 19.14 -3.42 -22.39
N TRP A 727 18.33 -2.40 -22.72
CA TRP A 727 18.63 -1.53 -23.84
C TRP A 727 19.81 -0.59 -23.51
N PRO A 728 20.96 -0.65 -24.23
CA PRO A 728 22.19 0.02 -23.82
C PRO A 728 22.07 1.54 -23.65
N ALA A 729 21.20 2.20 -24.41
CA ALA A 729 21.02 3.64 -24.35
C ALA A 729 20.42 4.13 -23.02
N PHE A 730 19.78 3.26 -22.23
CA PHE A 730 19.37 3.60 -20.86
C PHE A 730 20.53 3.53 -19.86
N GLY A 731 21.59 2.76 -20.13
CA GLY A 731 22.75 2.66 -19.22
C GLY A 731 22.38 2.24 -17.80
N LEU A 732 21.40 1.34 -17.65
CA LEU A 732 21.05 0.74 -16.37
C LEU A 732 21.99 -0.44 -16.08
N GLU A 733 22.31 -0.64 -14.81
CA GLU A 733 23.03 -1.82 -14.35
C GLU A 733 22.15 -3.05 -14.55
N VAL A 734 22.69 -4.12 -15.14
CA VAL A 734 21.92 -5.34 -15.38
C VAL A 734 22.14 -6.28 -14.20
N TYR A 735 21.06 -6.59 -13.48
CA TYR A 735 21.08 -7.60 -12.43
C TYR A 735 20.94 -9.00 -13.05
N THR A 736 21.86 -9.90 -12.70
CA THR A 736 21.80 -11.33 -13.02
C THR A 736 20.93 -12.02 -11.96
N SER A 737 19.96 -12.84 -12.39
CA SER A 737 19.27 -13.73 -11.47
C SER A 737 20.30 -14.71 -10.92
N GLY A 738 20.42 -14.81 -9.59
CA GLY A 738 21.42 -15.64 -8.92
C GLY A 738 21.40 -17.14 -9.27
N GLU A 739 20.44 -17.59 -10.09
CA GLU A 739 20.36 -18.96 -10.60
C GLU A 739 21.57 -19.33 -11.50
N GLU A 740 22.23 -18.36 -12.16
CA GLU A 740 23.43 -18.68 -12.99
C GLU A 740 24.70 -18.88 -12.15
N GLU A 741 24.79 -18.34 -10.93
CA GLU A 741 25.99 -18.52 -10.08
C GLU A 741 26.03 -19.93 -9.46
N ASP A 742 24.86 -20.50 -9.10
CA ASP A 742 24.79 -21.84 -8.49
C ASP A 742 25.07 -22.98 -9.51
N GLU A 743 24.75 -22.81 -10.80
CA GLU A 743 25.09 -23.82 -11.83
C GLU A 743 26.58 -23.80 -12.22
N LEU A 744 27.26 -22.65 -12.12
CA LEU A 744 28.69 -22.53 -12.40
C LEU A 744 29.55 -23.06 -11.24
N GLU A 745 29.11 -22.94 -9.99
CA GLU A 745 29.81 -23.58 -8.85
C GLU A 745 29.63 -25.11 -8.82
N ALA A 746 28.48 -25.64 -9.27
CA ALA A 746 28.25 -27.08 -9.31
C ALA A 746 29.12 -27.84 -10.36
N CYS A 747 29.75 -27.13 -11.30
CA CYS A 747 30.61 -27.74 -12.32
C CYS A 747 32.11 -27.71 -11.98
N ALA A 748 32.53 -27.03 -10.90
CA ALA A 748 33.94 -26.84 -10.55
C ALA A 748 34.56 -28.00 -9.72
N ASP A 749 33.74 -28.91 -9.19
CA ASP A 749 34.20 -30.01 -8.30
C ASP A 749 34.33 -31.38 -9.01
N GLY A 750 34.40 -31.39 -10.35
CA GLY A 750 34.36 -32.61 -11.18
C GLY A 750 35.64 -33.03 -11.91
N GLU A 751 36.82 -32.51 -11.57
CA GLU A 751 38.09 -32.98 -12.15
C GLU A 751 38.75 -34.09 -11.30
N ASP A 752 38.22 -35.31 -11.40
CA ASP A 752 39.00 -36.52 -11.12
C ASP A 752 39.98 -36.77 -12.28
N GLY A 753 41.27 -36.83 -11.95
CA GLY A 753 42.38 -36.91 -12.91
C GLY A 753 42.44 -38.21 -13.73
N PRO A 754 43.17 -38.21 -14.85
CA PRO A 754 43.29 -39.38 -15.71
C PRO A 754 44.22 -40.43 -15.09
N GLU A 755 43.65 -41.57 -14.68
CA GLU A 755 44.40 -42.80 -14.41
C GLU A 755 45.01 -43.34 -15.71
N ALA A 756 46.34 -43.44 -15.70
CA ALA A 756 47.13 -44.07 -16.74
C ALA A 756 46.88 -45.59 -16.74
N TYR A 757 46.28 -46.09 -17.81
CA TYR A 757 46.34 -47.52 -18.18
C TYR A 757 47.33 -47.67 -19.35
N ALA A 758 48.50 -48.19 -19.02
CA ALA A 758 49.43 -48.83 -19.95
C ALA A 758 49.26 -50.35 -19.83
N ASP A 759 49.68 -51.06 -20.88
CA ASP A 759 49.58 -52.51 -21.16
C ASP A 759 48.31 -52.84 -21.97
N GLY A 760 48.36 -53.43 -23.16
CA GLY A 760 49.36 -54.22 -23.87
C GLY A 760 48.59 -55.21 -24.76
N GLU A 761 49.24 -55.77 -25.78
CA GLU A 761 48.75 -56.78 -26.75
C GLU A 761 47.93 -56.20 -27.93
N GLU A 762 48.51 -56.01 -29.12
CA GLU A 762 49.07 -56.99 -30.09
C GLU A 762 47.98 -57.68 -30.95
N GLU A 763 48.14 -57.52 -32.27
CA GLU A 763 47.65 -58.40 -33.35
C GLU A 763 46.14 -58.55 -33.62
N ARG A 764 45.63 -57.97 -34.73
CA ARG A 764 45.49 -58.64 -36.06
C ARG A 764 44.48 -57.94 -36.99
N GLU A 765 44.95 -57.76 -38.22
CA GLU A 765 44.27 -57.73 -39.53
C GLU A 765 42.74 -57.91 -39.57
N ASN A 766 42.01 -56.89 -40.04
CA ASN A 766 41.55 -56.73 -41.43
C ASN A 766 40.63 -55.52 -41.58
#